data_AF-A0A0G2HYU5-F1
#
_entry.id   AF-A0A0G2HYU5-F1
#
_cell.length_a   1.000
_cell.length_b   1.000
_cell.length_c   1.000
_cell.angle_alpha   90.00
_cell.angle_beta   90.00
_cell.angle_gamma   90.00
#
_symmetry.space_group_name_H-M   'P 1'
#
loop_
_entity.id
_entity.type
_entity.pdbx_description
1 polymer ?
#
loop_
_entity_poly.entity_id
_entity_poly.type
_entity_poly.pdbx_seq_one_letter_code
_entity_poly.pdbx_strand_id
1 'polypeptide(L)'
;MPSLFKSKAKSNDDTASQPTHRPNGSLHEAPPAYAAVQPGQHPPASAPSPPDVVDITAAFSSLDISPTPQDPTVETCLAHLKLLYALQSLKEDVGYTDGLWNIWDSRADDPDSDIATELRDDRLPPSAAAAVDLSGPRAEKDRVAPAELRKIRLSKIREKRWALFVARAVDRYEAWWNVFPKTMLREADMNDKSGAKYHGFVNETEYLRWTEDMLPPLDVLMVWHAHMLNPRAYLEDTLRCGLSSLWATGMPWNIISSAIDTDFNYDVSAETKAAWVANTERNWENADDATTKTVKCPACQIPIDHPWTTCGAGETSKAPAVGGLVGSGYGDGQFQRSCPSCGIQIDKELLSVAKFTKDVQSLVVNSVPMPGTILDPIKGNPEPVPADNRVPVFPRTFPNRMIARKLLAQIVGLIRPGVAPRPTIENVRDLIEEVLRDGTALREIEGLPPSYGRGRVGTAAKICVRKMMSRYWENFSPFALDLSGAVMRQGVFTGKMYQIDWLHSPACRETMVRLVKKYERFISLMAENPTRTCVPTLDVDLAWHTHQLSPSAYYRYTTARTTKFIDHDDKIDEDKLSDCFAWTVKAYQAKYSVVYSECTCWYCETIRSAQVNTVSRVLGVSDQDKAAESFHASGQAQLCPPDKSAHISSHNAVRAAPDVSSARERLTAYARDRKYRQLELNYEKARRRAEKKGRKLPPRDEYYDHWGYSYFMYSPFIYPMYFTPGMYYGWDPGYAGGGCGGGGGCGGGGGGGGGCGGGGSGGGGGGGGCGGGGGGGGC
;
A
#
# COMPACT_ATOMS: atom_id res chain seq x y z
N MET A 1 27.56 -28.52 -61.86
CA MET A 1 27.27 -27.15 -62.37
C MET A 1 26.29 -27.26 -63.53
N PRO A 2 25.49 -26.23 -63.88
CA PRO A 2 24.96 -25.13 -63.03
C PRO A 2 23.46 -24.82 -63.30
N SER A 3 22.93 -23.80 -62.60
CA SER A 3 21.80 -22.92 -63.01
C SER A 3 20.35 -23.45 -63.00
N LEU A 4 19.46 -22.77 -62.25
CA LEU A 4 18.53 -21.77 -62.83
C LEU A 4 17.77 -20.98 -61.74
N PHE A 5 17.44 -19.72 -62.04
CA PHE A 5 16.80 -18.75 -61.14
C PHE A 5 15.26 -18.91 -61.05
N LYS A 6 14.66 -18.37 -59.98
CA LYS A 6 13.21 -18.08 -59.88
C LYS A 6 12.94 -16.58 -59.72
N SER A 7 11.86 -16.10 -60.32
CA SER A 7 11.47 -14.68 -60.39
C SER A 7 10.39 -14.26 -59.37
N LYS A 8 10.31 -12.94 -59.13
CA LYS A 8 9.20 -12.22 -58.45
C LYS A 8 7.93 -12.22 -59.36
N ALA A 9 6.72 -11.79 -59.00
CA ALA A 9 6.14 -11.04 -57.86
C ALA A 9 4.64 -11.51 -57.68
N LYS A 10 3.63 -10.82 -57.09
CA LYS A 10 3.44 -9.50 -56.45
C LYS A 10 2.14 -9.51 -55.61
N SER A 11 2.07 -8.80 -54.49
CA SER A 11 0.82 -8.21 -53.93
C SER A 11 1.15 -7.00 -53.05
N ASN A 12 0.30 -5.97 -53.07
CA ASN A 12 0.51 -4.72 -52.34
C ASN A 12 0.17 -4.85 -50.85
N ASP A 13 0.77 -3.96 -50.04
CA ASP A 13 0.49 -3.80 -48.61
C ASP A 13 0.47 -2.28 -48.34
N ASP A 14 -0.64 -1.75 -47.83
CA ASP A 14 -0.81 -0.30 -47.58
C ASP A 14 -0.51 0.01 -46.10
N THR A 15 0.47 0.89 -45.88
CA THR A 15 1.08 1.07 -44.55
C THR A 15 0.34 2.04 -43.65
N ALA A 16 -0.20 1.54 -42.54
CA ALA A 16 -0.51 2.34 -41.35
C ALA A 16 0.71 2.39 -40.41
N SER A 17 1.28 3.58 -40.21
CA SER A 17 2.54 3.80 -39.49
C SER A 17 2.37 3.75 -37.96
N GLN A 18 2.98 2.76 -37.31
CA GLN A 18 3.17 2.77 -35.84
C GLN A 18 4.36 3.68 -35.46
N PRO A 19 4.23 4.56 -34.44
CA PRO A 19 5.36 5.35 -33.96
C PRO A 19 6.32 4.49 -33.14
N THR A 20 7.51 4.25 -33.69
CA THR A 20 8.58 3.49 -32.99
C THR A 20 9.36 4.40 -32.05
N HIS A 21 8.95 4.46 -30.78
CA HIS A 21 9.69 5.19 -29.75
C HIS A 21 11.01 4.46 -29.44
N ARG A 22 12.13 4.97 -29.98
CA ARG A 22 13.46 4.49 -29.60
C ARG A 22 13.79 4.91 -28.15
N PRO A 23 14.58 4.12 -27.39
CA PRO A 23 15.07 4.55 -26.08
C PRO A 23 15.90 5.82 -26.20
N ASN A 24 15.65 6.79 -25.34
CA ASN A 24 16.33 8.09 -25.38
C ASN A 24 17.75 7.98 -24.80
N GLY A 25 18.75 8.57 -25.47
CA GLY A 25 20.16 8.49 -25.06
C GLY A 25 20.44 9.12 -23.68
N SER A 26 19.59 10.09 -23.28
CA SER A 26 19.67 10.80 -22.00
C SER A 26 19.49 9.91 -20.75
N LEU A 27 18.96 8.69 -20.89
CA LEU A 27 18.76 7.77 -19.77
C LEU A 27 20.09 7.29 -19.15
N HIS A 28 21.22 7.36 -19.86
CA HIS A 28 22.52 6.95 -19.34
C HIS A 28 23.29 8.07 -18.61
N GLU A 29 22.98 9.34 -18.86
CA GLU A 29 23.59 10.47 -18.16
C GLU A 29 23.24 10.46 -16.67
N ALA A 30 24.24 10.63 -15.80
CA ALA A 30 24.02 10.76 -14.37
C ALA A 30 22.98 11.85 -14.06
N PRO A 31 22.05 11.64 -13.10
CA PRO A 31 21.32 12.74 -12.49
C PRO A 31 22.32 13.70 -11.83
N PRO A 32 22.01 15.01 -11.73
CA PRO A 32 22.75 15.91 -10.84
C PRO A 32 22.84 15.38 -9.40
N ALA A 33 23.73 15.94 -8.58
CA ALA A 33 23.82 15.58 -7.17
C ALA A 33 22.67 16.20 -6.34
N TYR A 34 22.36 15.59 -5.18
CA TYR A 34 21.60 16.29 -4.14
C TYR A 34 22.49 17.33 -3.45
N ALA A 35 22.01 18.57 -3.38
CA ALA A 35 22.67 19.66 -2.68
C ALA A 35 21.78 20.12 -1.52
N ALA A 36 22.32 20.04 -0.29
CA ALA A 36 21.81 20.73 0.87
C ALA A 36 22.73 21.92 1.16
N VAL A 37 22.16 23.10 1.44
CA VAL A 37 22.93 24.32 1.71
C VAL A 37 23.44 24.28 3.15
N GLN A 38 24.74 24.57 3.33
CA GLN A 38 25.33 24.75 4.65
C GLN A 38 24.96 26.13 5.21
N PRO A 39 24.54 26.25 6.49
CA PRO A 39 24.61 27.50 7.20
C PRO A 39 26.09 27.81 7.51
N GLY A 40 26.62 28.94 7.00
CA GLY A 40 27.88 29.51 7.52
C GLY A 40 29.06 29.73 6.56
N GLN A 41 28.90 29.62 5.23
CA GLN A 41 29.95 30.11 4.32
C GLN A 41 29.88 31.63 4.14
N HIS A 42 30.79 32.36 4.79
CA HIS A 42 30.99 33.79 4.51
C HIS A 42 31.54 33.99 3.09
N PRO A 43 30.95 34.90 2.28
CA PRO A 43 31.46 35.19 0.95
C PRO A 43 32.79 35.94 0.99
N PRO A 44 33.62 35.88 -0.06
CA PRO A 44 34.80 36.74 -0.20
C PRO A 44 34.38 38.22 -0.16
N ALA A 45 35.25 39.06 0.41
CA ALA A 45 34.94 40.43 0.87
C ALA A 45 34.74 41.50 -0.24
N SER A 46 34.10 41.13 -1.35
CA SER A 46 33.80 42.02 -2.49
C SER A 46 32.56 41.63 -3.29
N ALA A 47 31.65 40.82 -2.73
CA ALA A 47 30.31 40.60 -3.27
C ALA A 47 29.31 41.63 -2.71
N PRO A 48 28.33 42.12 -3.50
CA PRO A 48 27.23 42.92 -2.97
C PRO A 48 26.41 42.10 -1.97
N SER A 49 25.81 42.79 -0.98
CA SER A 49 24.97 42.17 0.05
C SER A 49 23.90 41.26 -0.58
N PRO A 50 23.66 40.04 -0.06
CA PRO A 50 22.52 39.25 -0.49
C PRO A 50 21.23 40.02 -0.17
N PRO A 51 20.16 39.89 -0.99
CA PRO A 51 18.87 40.46 -0.64
C PRO A 51 18.37 39.85 0.67
N ASP A 52 17.89 40.70 1.58
CA ASP A 52 17.23 40.25 2.81
C ASP A 52 15.98 39.44 2.45
N VAL A 53 15.84 38.28 3.10
CA VAL A 53 14.78 37.28 2.90
C VAL A 53 14.80 36.62 1.51
N VAL A 54 15.47 35.46 1.42
CA VAL A 54 15.15 34.47 0.38
C VAL A 54 13.77 33.90 0.69
N ASP A 55 12.78 34.20 -0.15
CA ASP A 55 11.47 33.55 -0.08
C ASP A 55 11.60 32.07 -0.46
N ILE A 56 11.69 31.23 0.57
CA ILE A 56 11.77 29.76 0.43
C ILE A 56 10.49 29.15 -0.13
N THR A 57 9.37 29.87 -0.13
CA THR A 57 8.08 29.42 -0.67
C THR A 57 7.91 29.75 -2.16
N ALA A 58 8.65 30.74 -2.67
CA ALA A 58 8.58 31.21 -4.07
C ALA A 58 8.66 30.08 -5.11
N ALA A 59 9.39 29.00 -4.81
CA ALA A 59 9.55 27.88 -5.72
C ALA A 59 8.26 27.06 -5.94
N PHE A 60 7.30 27.11 -5.01
CA PHE A 60 6.04 26.37 -5.03
C PHE A 60 4.77 27.20 -4.73
N SER A 61 4.91 28.53 -4.53
CA SER A 61 3.81 29.46 -4.29
C SER A 61 2.83 29.56 -5.46
N SER A 62 3.33 29.51 -6.69
CA SER A 62 2.55 29.44 -7.93
C SER A 62 3.07 28.30 -8.81
N LEU A 63 2.21 27.33 -9.09
CA LEU A 63 2.53 26.17 -9.93
C LEU A 63 1.63 26.16 -11.16
N ASP A 64 2.23 26.17 -12.34
CA ASP A 64 1.51 25.99 -13.61
C ASP A 64 1.27 24.48 -13.83
N ILE A 65 0.03 24.05 -13.67
CA ILE A 65 -0.35 22.63 -13.71
C ILE A 65 -1.49 22.43 -14.69
N SER A 66 -1.28 21.54 -15.65
CA SER A 66 -2.33 21.14 -16.60
C SER A 66 -3.53 20.53 -15.86
N PRO A 67 -4.78 20.89 -16.22
CA PRO A 67 -5.97 20.24 -15.69
C PRO A 67 -6.20 18.83 -16.27
N THR A 68 -5.39 18.39 -17.25
CA THR A 68 -5.47 17.05 -17.86
C THR A 68 -4.37 16.12 -17.31
N PRO A 69 -4.67 14.84 -17.08
CA PRO A 69 -3.71 13.88 -16.53
C PRO A 69 -2.53 13.61 -17.47
N GLN A 70 -1.33 13.60 -16.90
CA GLN A 70 -0.05 13.54 -17.60
C GLN A 70 1.00 12.75 -16.81
N ASP A 71 2.13 12.44 -17.45
CA ASP A 71 3.32 11.88 -16.78
C ASP A 71 3.86 12.90 -15.73
N PRO A 72 4.57 12.45 -14.66
CA PRO A 72 5.02 13.34 -13.60
C PRO A 72 5.96 14.45 -14.07
N THR A 73 5.61 15.69 -13.71
CA THR A 73 6.43 16.90 -13.90
C THR A 73 6.94 17.43 -12.57
N VAL A 74 7.90 18.36 -12.61
CA VAL A 74 8.38 19.11 -11.43
C VAL A 74 7.20 19.73 -10.68
N GLU A 75 6.32 20.41 -11.41
CA GLU A 75 5.15 21.12 -10.86
C GLU A 75 4.18 20.17 -10.15
N THR A 76 3.85 19.02 -10.77
CA THR A 76 2.97 18.03 -10.13
C THR A 76 3.61 17.36 -8.90
N CYS A 77 4.93 17.17 -8.88
CA CYS A 77 5.63 16.65 -7.70
C CYS A 77 5.71 17.67 -6.56
N LEU A 78 5.86 18.97 -6.86
CA LEU A 78 5.76 20.04 -5.86
C LEU A 78 4.34 20.16 -5.30
N ALA A 79 3.30 20.11 -6.15
CA ALA A 79 1.90 20.12 -5.73
C ALA A 79 1.56 18.90 -4.85
N HIS A 80 2.08 17.72 -5.19
CA HIS A 80 1.93 16.54 -4.35
C HIS A 80 2.64 16.69 -3.00
N LEU A 81 3.84 17.27 -2.95
CA LEU A 81 4.49 17.60 -1.68
C LEU A 81 3.66 18.60 -0.85
N LYS A 82 3.08 19.66 -1.45
CA LYS A 82 2.17 20.58 -0.74
C LYS A 82 1.00 19.83 -0.07
N LEU A 83 0.37 18.91 -0.80
CA LEU A 83 -0.68 18.04 -0.26
C LEU A 83 -0.17 17.16 0.89
N LEU A 84 1.00 16.54 0.76
CA LEU A 84 1.58 15.72 1.84
C LEU A 84 1.86 16.54 3.11
N TYR A 85 2.21 17.82 3.01
CA TYR A 85 2.37 18.69 4.18
C TYR A 85 1.03 18.99 4.83
N ALA A 86 0.01 19.38 4.05
CA ALA A 86 -1.35 19.59 4.56
C ALA A 86 -1.89 18.33 5.27
N LEU A 87 -1.66 17.14 4.70
CA LEU A 87 -2.02 15.86 5.30
C LEU A 87 -1.24 15.55 6.59
N GLN A 88 0.03 15.98 6.70
CA GLN A 88 0.79 15.85 7.94
C GLN A 88 0.28 16.81 9.01
N SER A 89 0.02 18.08 8.67
CA SER A 89 -0.57 19.07 9.58
C SER A 89 -1.89 18.56 10.14
N LEU A 90 -2.79 18.06 9.28
CA LEU A 90 -4.06 17.46 9.69
C LEU A 90 -3.87 16.29 10.70
N LYS A 91 -2.86 15.43 10.48
CA LYS A 91 -2.54 14.35 11.42
C LYS A 91 -2.07 14.90 12.76
N GLU A 92 -1.22 15.92 12.77
CA GLU A 92 -0.74 16.55 13.99
C GLU A 92 -1.87 17.26 14.74
N ASP A 93 -2.71 18.04 14.05
CA ASP A 93 -3.86 18.75 14.64
C ASP A 93 -4.82 17.76 15.32
N VAL A 94 -5.21 16.69 14.63
CA VAL A 94 -6.07 15.62 15.19
C VAL A 94 -5.42 14.91 16.37
N GLY A 95 -4.11 14.69 16.31
CA GLY A 95 -3.35 14.12 17.41
C GLY A 95 -3.37 15.04 18.63
N TYR A 96 -2.93 16.29 18.47
CA TYR A 96 -2.75 17.27 19.54
C TYR A 96 -4.04 17.94 20.04
N THR A 97 -5.18 17.80 19.36
CA THR A 97 -6.48 18.27 19.85
C THR A 97 -6.90 17.48 21.08
N ASP A 98 -6.66 18.05 22.26
CA ASP A 98 -7.05 17.45 23.53
C ASP A 98 -8.58 17.32 23.65
N GLY A 99 -9.03 16.27 24.32
CA GLY A 99 -10.46 15.97 24.52
C GLY A 99 -11.24 15.55 23.29
N LEU A 100 -10.64 15.45 22.09
CA LEU A 100 -11.35 15.05 20.87
C LEU A 100 -12.05 13.68 21.07
N TRP A 101 -13.37 13.65 20.82
CA TRP A 101 -14.27 12.53 21.14
C TRP A 101 -14.22 12.02 22.59
N ASN A 102 -13.99 12.91 23.55
CA ASN A 102 -13.77 12.61 24.97
C ASN A 102 -12.55 11.71 25.23
N ILE A 103 -11.52 11.78 24.39
CA ILE A 103 -10.24 11.12 24.63
C ILE A 103 -9.26 12.22 25.07
N TRP A 104 -8.92 12.25 26.37
CA TRP A 104 -8.15 13.32 27.01
C TRP A 104 -6.69 12.94 27.29
N ASP A 105 -5.75 13.89 27.12
CA ASP A 105 -4.31 13.75 27.42
C ASP A 105 -4.09 13.49 28.92
N SER A 106 -4.97 13.97 29.80
CA SER A 106 -4.97 13.73 31.25
C SER A 106 -5.01 12.25 31.64
N ARG A 107 -5.51 11.37 30.77
CA ARG A 107 -5.45 9.90 30.95
C ARG A 107 -4.02 9.33 30.96
N ALA A 108 -3.04 10.08 30.46
CA ALA A 108 -1.64 9.68 30.52
C ALA A 108 -1.05 9.83 31.93
N ASP A 109 -1.61 10.72 32.75
CA ASP A 109 -1.12 11.08 34.08
C ASP A 109 -1.61 10.14 35.19
N ASP A 110 -2.65 9.34 34.93
CA ASP A 110 -3.20 8.38 35.90
C ASP A 110 -2.18 7.27 36.25
N PRO A 111 -1.80 7.08 37.53
CA PRO A 111 -0.97 5.94 37.94
C PRO A 111 -1.58 4.59 37.53
N ASP A 112 -2.90 4.44 37.62
CA ASP A 112 -3.68 3.23 37.34
C ASP A 112 -4.26 3.22 35.90
N SER A 113 -3.71 4.07 35.00
CA SER A 113 -4.15 4.24 33.61
C SER A 113 -4.42 2.93 32.87
N ASP A 114 -5.58 2.87 32.20
CA ASP A 114 -6.01 1.77 31.33
C ASP A 114 -5.19 1.60 30.04
N ILE A 115 -4.21 2.50 29.83
CA ILE A 115 -3.33 2.53 28.66
C ILE A 115 -2.11 1.65 28.93
N ALA A 116 -2.14 0.43 28.43
CA ALA A 116 -1.01 -0.50 28.47
C ALA A 116 0.27 0.15 27.89
N THR A 117 1.32 0.26 28.71
CA THR A 117 2.63 0.83 28.30
C THR A 117 3.61 -0.23 27.79
N GLU A 118 3.25 -1.52 27.87
CA GLU A 118 4.03 -2.60 27.29
C GLU A 118 4.21 -2.42 25.77
N LEU A 119 5.46 -2.24 25.37
CA LEU A 119 5.92 -2.48 24.01
C LEU A 119 6.21 -3.98 23.95
N ARG A 120 5.33 -4.78 23.33
CA ARG A 120 5.50 -6.25 23.25
C ARG A 120 6.94 -6.62 22.83
N ASP A 121 7.63 -7.41 23.66
CA ASP A 121 9.08 -7.68 23.56
C ASP A 121 9.43 -8.60 22.36
N ASP A 122 8.44 -9.31 21.79
CA ASP A 122 8.51 -10.28 20.68
C ASP A 122 8.89 -9.69 19.28
N ARG A 123 9.38 -8.46 19.24
CA ARG A 123 9.54 -7.68 17.99
C ARG A 123 10.89 -7.86 17.31
N LEU A 124 11.97 -8.05 18.07
CA LEU A 124 13.33 -8.22 17.52
C LEU A 124 13.80 -9.68 17.68
N PRO A 125 14.39 -10.30 16.64
CA PRO A 125 15.07 -11.59 16.78
C PRO A 125 16.18 -11.50 17.84
N PRO A 126 16.52 -12.60 18.55
CA PRO A 126 17.58 -12.59 19.57
C PRO A 126 18.91 -12.02 19.09
N SER A 127 19.30 -12.28 17.83
CA SER A 127 20.49 -11.70 17.23
C SER A 127 20.43 -10.18 17.02
N ALA A 128 19.26 -9.63 16.70
CA ALA A 128 19.06 -8.18 16.58
C ALA A 128 19.09 -7.51 17.96
N ALA A 129 18.37 -8.11 18.92
CA ALA A 129 18.31 -7.65 20.30
C ALA A 129 19.68 -7.70 21.02
N ALA A 130 20.59 -8.58 20.60
CA ALA A 130 21.97 -8.66 21.09
C ALA A 130 22.95 -7.73 20.34
N ALA A 131 22.58 -7.21 19.16
CA ALA A 131 23.43 -6.35 18.35
C ALA A 131 23.22 -4.86 18.64
N VAL A 132 22.03 -4.44 19.07
CA VAL A 132 21.90 -3.14 19.71
C VAL A 132 22.34 -3.20 21.16
N ASP A 133 23.08 -2.16 21.57
CA ASP A 133 23.47 -1.97 22.96
C ASP A 133 22.30 -1.38 23.77
N LEU A 134 21.22 -2.16 23.89
CA LEU A 134 20.11 -1.87 24.81
C LEU A 134 20.52 -2.07 26.28
N SER A 135 21.82 -2.04 26.62
CA SER A 135 22.35 -2.23 27.98
C SER A 135 22.22 -1.00 28.90
N GLY A 136 21.14 -0.24 28.73
CA GLY A 136 20.41 0.15 29.94
C GLY A 136 20.08 -1.12 30.75
N PRO A 137 20.22 -1.15 32.09
CA PRO A 137 20.26 -2.40 32.85
C PRO A 137 18.94 -3.18 32.79
N ARG A 138 18.88 -4.16 31.87
CA ARG A 138 17.70 -4.98 31.52
C ARG A 138 17.32 -6.03 32.58
N ALA A 139 17.74 -5.84 33.82
CA ALA A 139 17.49 -6.76 34.94
C ALA A 139 17.47 -6.11 36.34
N GLU A 140 17.64 -4.79 36.48
CA GLU A 140 17.77 -4.16 37.82
C GLU A 140 17.17 -2.74 37.95
N LYS A 141 16.30 -2.34 37.00
CA LYS A 141 15.47 -1.13 37.11
C LYS A 141 14.01 -1.41 36.77
N ASP A 142 13.32 -2.06 37.70
CA ASP A 142 11.85 -2.11 37.73
C ASP A 142 11.26 -0.73 38.00
N ARG A 143 11.16 0.06 36.93
CA ARG A 143 10.21 1.17 36.64
C ARG A 143 10.82 2.02 35.53
N VAL A 144 10.20 1.97 34.34
CA VAL A 144 10.33 3.05 33.36
C VAL A 144 9.97 4.36 34.07
N ALA A 145 10.78 5.41 33.90
CA ALA A 145 10.57 6.67 34.61
C ALA A 145 9.15 7.20 34.34
N PRO A 146 8.43 7.77 35.34
CA PRO A 146 7.05 8.22 35.15
C PRO A 146 6.86 9.18 33.96
N ALA A 147 7.85 10.04 33.70
CA ALA A 147 7.86 10.93 32.54
C ALA A 147 7.92 10.19 31.18
N GLU A 148 8.62 9.06 31.09
CA GLU A 148 8.67 8.23 29.87
C GLU A 148 7.39 7.40 29.71
N LEU A 149 6.83 6.87 30.81
CA LEU A 149 5.50 6.24 30.78
C LEU A 149 4.43 7.22 30.27
N ARG A 150 4.47 8.48 30.74
CA ARG A 150 3.59 9.55 30.26
C ARG A 150 3.72 9.78 28.75
N LYS A 151 4.94 9.88 28.21
CA LYS A 151 5.17 10.03 26.76
C LYS A 151 4.60 8.86 25.95
N ILE A 152 4.81 7.62 26.39
CA ILE A 152 4.23 6.42 25.73
C ILE A 152 2.71 6.51 25.70
N ARG A 153 2.09 6.87 26.83
CA ARG A 153 0.63 6.99 26.94
C ARG A 153 0.07 8.10 26.05
N LEU A 154 0.71 9.27 26.03
CA LEU A 154 0.34 10.38 25.14
C LEU A 154 0.43 9.99 23.67
N SER A 155 1.53 9.37 23.24
CA SER A 155 1.68 8.91 21.85
C SER A 155 0.55 7.92 21.46
N LYS A 156 0.18 7.00 22.36
CA LYS A 156 -0.97 6.09 22.15
C LYS A 156 -2.34 6.78 22.17
N ILE A 157 -2.56 7.80 23.00
CA ILE A 157 -3.80 8.59 23.02
C ILE A 157 -3.99 9.29 21.67
N ARG A 158 -2.93 9.92 21.15
CA ARG A 158 -2.93 10.64 19.88
C ARG A 158 -3.11 9.68 18.70
N GLU A 159 -2.49 8.50 18.77
CA GLU A 159 -2.72 7.40 17.81
C GLU A 159 -4.18 6.95 17.81
N LYS A 160 -4.83 6.90 18.98
CA LYS A 160 -6.25 6.55 19.05
C LYS A 160 -7.15 7.62 18.42
N ARG A 161 -6.89 8.90 18.68
CA ARG A 161 -7.61 10.01 18.01
C ARG A 161 -7.44 9.89 16.49
N TRP A 162 -6.21 9.73 16.01
CA TRP A 162 -5.94 9.57 14.58
C TRP A 162 -6.61 8.33 13.96
N ALA A 163 -6.54 7.16 14.61
CA ALA A 163 -7.19 5.95 14.14
C ALA A 163 -8.72 6.11 14.01
N LEU A 164 -9.35 6.82 14.94
CA LEU A 164 -10.78 7.11 14.93
C LEU A 164 -11.15 8.16 13.87
N PHE A 165 -10.30 9.18 13.68
CA PHE A 165 -10.45 10.18 12.63
C PHE A 165 -10.41 9.52 11.24
N VAL A 166 -9.43 8.65 10.98
CA VAL A 166 -9.32 7.88 9.73
C VAL A 166 -10.54 6.97 9.54
N ALA A 167 -11.07 6.36 10.60
CA ALA A 167 -12.30 5.55 10.51
C ALA A 167 -13.51 6.37 10.02
N ARG A 168 -13.69 7.59 10.56
CA ARG A 168 -14.72 8.54 10.15
C ARG A 168 -14.46 9.06 8.73
N ALA A 169 -13.21 9.38 8.39
CA ALA A 169 -12.83 9.85 7.06
C ALA A 169 -13.14 8.82 5.96
N VAL A 170 -12.94 7.52 6.21
CA VAL A 170 -13.28 6.46 5.26
C VAL A 170 -14.80 6.35 5.04
N ASP A 171 -15.62 6.60 6.06
CA ASP A 171 -17.08 6.65 5.94
C ASP A 171 -17.57 7.91 5.21
N ARG A 172 -16.92 9.06 5.43
CA ARG A 172 -17.16 10.31 4.68
C ARG A 172 -16.74 10.16 3.20
N TYR A 173 -15.65 9.44 2.93
CA TYR A 173 -15.24 9.05 1.57
C TYR A 173 -16.24 8.07 0.92
N GLU A 174 -16.81 7.11 1.67
CA GLU A 174 -17.89 6.26 1.15
C GLU A 174 -19.15 7.07 0.80
N ALA A 175 -19.51 8.07 1.61
CA ALA A 175 -20.61 9.00 1.31
C ALA A 175 -20.33 9.80 0.03
N TRP A 176 -19.16 10.43 -0.08
CA TRP A 176 -18.73 11.17 -1.28
C TRP A 176 -18.67 10.30 -2.55
N TRP A 177 -18.08 9.10 -2.44
CA TRP A 177 -18.08 8.12 -3.53
C TRP A 177 -19.51 7.78 -3.98
N ASN A 178 -20.49 7.84 -3.08
CA ASN A 178 -21.91 7.58 -3.37
C ASN A 178 -22.68 8.74 -4.01
N VAL A 179 -22.14 9.95 -4.06
CA VAL A 179 -22.68 11.07 -4.86
C VAL A 179 -22.56 10.80 -6.36
N PHE A 180 -21.48 10.15 -6.81
CA PHE A 180 -21.27 9.87 -8.23
C PHE A 180 -22.30 8.88 -8.79
N PRO A 181 -22.92 9.17 -9.97
CA PRO A 181 -23.89 8.29 -10.60
C PRO A 181 -23.21 6.99 -11.07
N LYS A 182 -23.71 5.84 -10.60
CA LYS A 182 -23.12 4.53 -10.89
C LYS A 182 -23.92 3.74 -11.93
N THR A 183 -23.20 3.19 -12.90
CA THR A 183 -23.72 2.14 -13.79
C THR A 183 -22.88 0.88 -13.56
N MET A 184 -23.40 -0.03 -12.76
CA MET A 184 -22.67 -1.26 -12.40
C MET A 184 -22.35 -2.11 -13.63
N LEU A 185 -21.10 -2.53 -13.75
CA LEU A 185 -20.61 -3.48 -14.75
C LEU A 185 -21.41 -4.78 -14.71
N ARG A 186 -21.73 -5.37 -15.87
CA ARG A 186 -22.33 -6.70 -15.98
C ARG A 186 -21.41 -7.69 -16.70
N GLU A 187 -21.57 -8.98 -16.45
CA GLU A 187 -20.82 -10.04 -17.15
C GLU A 187 -21.00 -10.00 -18.68
N ALA A 188 -22.12 -9.47 -19.17
CA ALA A 188 -22.33 -9.24 -20.60
C ALA A 188 -21.40 -8.16 -21.18
N ASP A 189 -21.18 -7.06 -20.44
CA ASP A 189 -20.27 -5.98 -20.86
C ASP A 189 -18.81 -6.49 -20.92
N MET A 190 -18.45 -7.49 -20.10
CA MET A 190 -17.11 -8.10 -20.11
C MET A 190 -16.81 -8.95 -21.36
N ASN A 191 -17.84 -9.36 -22.12
CA ASN A 191 -17.69 -10.11 -23.37
C ASN A 191 -17.52 -9.20 -24.60
N ASP A 192 -17.86 -7.91 -24.49
CA ASP A 192 -17.78 -6.95 -25.60
C ASP A 192 -16.33 -6.50 -25.83
N LYS A 193 -15.76 -6.98 -26.94
CA LYS A 193 -14.38 -6.65 -27.37
C LYS A 193 -14.22 -5.18 -27.80
N SER A 194 -15.31 -4.47 -28.05
CA SER A 194 -15.37 -3.05 -28.41
C SER A 194 -15.98 -2.18 -27.31
N GLY A 195 -16.43 -2.78 -26.20
CA GLY A 195 -17.29 -2.12 -25.22
C GLY A 195 -16.57 -1.09 -24.37
N ALA A 196 -17.02 0.17 -24.44
CA ALA A 196 -16.51 1.28 -23.63
C ALA A 196 -16.64 1.03 -22.11
N LYS A 197 -17.62 0.23 -21.68
CA LYS A 197 -17.85 -0.11 -20.26
C LYS A 197 -16.82 -1.04 -19.62
N TYR A 198 -16.01 -1.74 -20.42
CA TYR A 198 -15.05 -2.72 -19.90
C TYR A 198 -13.70 -2.62 -20.59
N HIS A 199 -13.60 -3.07 -21.85
CA HIS A 199 -12.33 -3.09 -22.55
C HIS A 199 -11.88 -1.68 -22.95
N GLY A 200 -12.81 -0.87 -23.44
CA GLY A 200 -12.58 0.54 -23.80
C GLY A 200 -12.48 1.47 -22.60
N PHE A 201 -12.83 1.03 -21.38
CA PHE A 201 -12.89 1.87 -20.18
C PHE A 201 -11.57 2.59 -19.90
N VAL A 202 -10.45 1.89 -20.10
CA VAL A 202 -9.09 2.42 -19.87
C VAL A 202 -8.60 3.37 -20.97
N ASN A 203 -9.39 3.56 -22.03
CA ASN A 203 -9.13 4.47 -23.15
C ASN A 203 -10.07 5.69 -23.13
N GLU A 204 -10.74 5.93 -22.00
CA GLU A 204 -11.60 7.10 -21.81
C GLU A 204 -10.83 8.41 -22.05
N THR A 205 -11.47 9.34 -22.74
CA THR A 205 -10.93 10.67 -23.08
C THR A 205 -11.87 11.82 -22.71
N GLU A 206 -13.12 11.53 -22.33
CA GLU A 206 -14.03 12.51 -21.74
C GLU A 206 -13.69 12.71 -20.25
N TYR A 207 -12.78 13.65 -19.98
CA TYR A 207 -12.37 13.99 -18.63
C TYR A 207 -13.48 14.74 -17.87
N LEU A 208 -13.63 14.41 -16.60
CA LEU A 208 -14.47 15.12 -15.65
C LEU A 208 -13.90 16.52 -15.42
N ARG A 209 -14.70 17.55 -15.72
CA ARG A 209 -14.29 18.93 -15.46
C ARG A 209 -14.52 19.27 -13.99
N TRP A 210 -13.46 19.20 -13.20
CA TRP A 210 -13.48 19.67 -11.81
C TRP A 210 -13.69 21.18 -11.72
N THR A 211 -14.41 21.59 -10.69
CA THR A 211 -14.61 22.96 -10.22
C THR A 211 -14.35 23.01 -8.70
N GLU A 212 -14.18 24.20 -8.13
CA GLU A 212 -13.84 24.35 -6.71
C GLU A 212 -14.92 23.78 -5.78
N ASP A 213 -16.20 23.97 -6.12
CA ASP A 213 -17.37 23.46 -5.38
C ASP A 213 -17.49 21.93 -5.36
N MET A 214 -16.71 21.22 -6.18
CA MET A 214 -16.61 19.76 -6.18
C MET A 214 -15.50 19.23 -5.26
N LEU A 215 -14.64 20.09 -4.70
CA LEU A 215 -13.55 19.64 -3.84
C LEU A 215 -14.08 19.11 -2.49
N PRO A 216 -13.71 17.89 -2.08
CA PRO A 216 -14.07 17.38 -0.78
C PRO A 216 -13.13 17.89 0.33
N PRO A 217 -13.50 17.74 1.61
CA PRO A 217 -12.63 17.99 2.77
C PRO A 217 -11.28 17.26 2.70
N LEU A 218 -10.27 17.79 3.40
CA LEU A 218 -8.89 17.29 3.34
C LEU A 218 -8.74 15.82 3.79
N ASP A 219 -9.54 15.36 4.74
CA ASP A 219 -9.54 13.95 5.18
C ASP A 219 -10.17 12.99 4.15
N VAL A 220 -11.08 13.49 3.33
CA VAL A 220 -11.67 12.74 2.22
C VAL A 220 -10.73 12.75 1.00
N LEU A 221 -10.02 13.86 0.76
CA LEU A 221 -8.87 13.89 -0.17
C LEU A 221 -7.79 12.89 0.24
N MET A 222 -7.48 12.77 1.54
CA MET A 222 -6.51 11.80 2.08
C MET A 222 -6.91 10.35 1.76
N VAL A 223 -8.17 9.98 1.98
CA VAL A 223 -8.67 8.63 1.69
C VAL A 223 -8.69 8.37 0.18
N TRP A 224 -9.06 9.37 -0.62
CA TRP A 224 -9.03 9.27 -2.09
C TRP A 224 -7.61 9.07 -2.61
N HIS A 225 -6.65 9.86 -2.11
CA HIS A 225 -5.22 9.72 -2.39
C HIS A 225 -4.74 8.29 -2.12
N ALA A 226 -4.92 7.78 -0.90
CA ALA A 226 -4.50 6.42 -0.53
C ALA A 226 -5.18 5.33 -1.39
N HIS A 227 -6.42 5.54 -1.82
CA HIS A 227 -7.12 4.63 -2.74
C HIS A 227 -6.50 4.65 -4.14
N MET A 228 -6.20 5.82 -4.70
CA MET A 228 -5.55 5.97 -6.01
C MET A 228 -4.12 5.40 -6.03
N LEU A 229 -3.41 5.47 -4.90
CA LEU A 229 -2.10 4.82 -4.71
C LEU A 229 -2.15 3.29 -4.68
N ASN A 230 -3.33 2.69 -4.86
CA ASN A 230 -3.51 1.26 -5.10
C ASN A 230 -4.11 1.07 -6.51
N PRO A 231 -3.31 1.27 -7.59
CA PRO A 231 -3.83 1.57 -8.92
C PRO A 231 -4.70 0.45 -9.53
N ARG A 232 -4.44 -0.84 -9.26
CA ARG A 232 -5.34 -1.92 -9.69
C ARG A 232 -6.59 -2.06 -8.84
N ALA A 233 -6.58 -1.64 -7.57
CA ALA A 233 -7.79 -1.60 -6.74
C ALA A 233 -8.70 -0.45 -7.21
N TYR A 234 -8.12 0.74 -7.38
CA TYR A 234 -8.84 1.92 -7.87
C TYR A 234 -9.47 1.68 -9.25
N LEU A 235 -8.71 1.11 -10.21
CA LEU A 235 -9.26 0.73 -11.52
C LEU A 235 -10.39 -0.30 -11.38
N GLU A 236 -10.26 -1.31 -10.52
CA GLU A 236 -11.31 -2.33 -10.33
C GLU A 236 -12.60 -1.72 -9.79
N ASP A 237 -12.52 -0.82 -8.80
CA ASP A 237 -13.69 -0.18 -8.19
C ASP A 237 -14.34 0.86 -9.11
N THR A 238 -13.56 1.73 -9.77
CA THR A 238 -14.10 2.69 -10.75
C THR A 238 -14.75 1.97 -11.92
N LEU A 239 -14.11 0.92 -12.45
CA LEU A 239 -14.62 0.16 -13.60
C LEU A 239 -15.86 -0.65 -13.22
N ARG A 240 -15.90 -1.25 -12.02
CA ARG A 240 -17.09 -1.97 -11.52
C ARG A 240 -18.29 -1.04 -11.33
N CYS A 241 -18.07 0.22 -10.95
CA CYS A 241 -19.11 1.22 -10.75
C CYS A 241 -19.46 2.06 -12.00
N GLY A 242 -18.72 1.89 -13.11
CA GLY A 242 -18.93 2.66 -14.35
C GLY A 242 -18.42 4.11 -14.30
N LEU A 243 -17.46 4.41 -13.43
CA LEU A 243 -16.92 5.76 -13.20
C LEU A 243 -15.72 6.06 -14.11
N SER A 244 -15.93 6.00 -15.45
CA SER A 244 -14.85 6.16 -16.43
C SER A 244 -14.20 7.54 -16.38
N SER A 245 -14.97 8.62 -16.37
CA SER A 245 -14.46 9.99 -16.33
C SER A 245 -13.66 10.31 -15.06
N LEU A 246 -14.10 9.79 -13.89
CA LEU A 246 -13.37 9.94 -12.62
C LEU A 246 -12.00 9.24 -12.68
N TRP A 247 -11.97 7.99 -13.16
CA TRP A 247 -10.73 7.24 -13.39
C TRP A 247 -9.83 7.92 -14.43
N ALA A 248 -10.43 8.41 -15.52
CA ALA A 248 -9.73 9.00 -16.64
C ALA A 248 -8.99 10.27 -16.24
N THR A 249 -9.61 11.10 -15.38
CA THR A 249 -9.15 12.42 -14.96
C THR A 249 -8.13 12.37 -13.84
N GLY A 250 -8.37 11.54 -12.82
CA GLY A 250 -7.53 11.50 -11.63
C GLY A 250 -7.64 12.75 -10.74
N MET A 251 -6.54 13.03 -10.03
CA MET A 251 -6.45 14.06 -8.99
C MET A 251 -6.39 15.47 -9.61
N PRO A 252 -7.30 16.41 -9.26
CA PRO A 252 -7.33 17.77 -9.82
C PRO A 252 -6.25 18.68 -9.22
N TRP A 253 -4.99 18.40 -9.56
CA TRP A 253 -3.83 19.09 -9.00
C TRP A 253 -3.87 20.61 -9.14
N ASN A 254 -4.38 21.13 -10.25
CA ASN A 254 -4.47 22.57 -10.48
C ASN A 254 -5.41 23.28 -9.49
N ILE A 255 -6.49 22.62 -9.03
CA ILE A 255 -7.44 23.21 -8.07
C ILE A 255 -6.97 22.90 -6.63
N ILE A 256 -6.54 21.67 -6.35
CA ILE A 256 -6.02 21.27 -5.03
C ILE A 256 -4.79 22.09 -4.65
N SER A 257 -3.86 22.33 -5.57
CA SER A 257 -2.66 23.13 -5.29
C SER A 257 -2.94 24.62 -5.08
N SER A 258 -4.10 25.12 -5.55
CA SER A 258 -4.59 26.48 -5.30
C SER A 258 -5.38 26.60 -4.00
N ALA A 259 -6.07 25.53 -3.58
CA ALA A 259 -6.76 25.43 -2.29
C ALA A 259 -5.82 25.16 -1.11
N ILE A 260 -4.53 24.94 -1.36
CA ILE A 260 -3.48 24.82 -0.34
C ILE A 260 -2.59 26.05 -0.41
N ASP A 261 -2.48 26.82 0.67
CA ASP A 261 -1.66 28.04 0.71
C ASP A 261 -0.14 27.73 0.84
N THR A 262 0.66 28.74 1.20
CA THR A 262 2.11 28.62 1.43
C THR A 262 2.46 28.05 2.81
N ASP A 263 1.54 28.14 3.77
CA ASP A 263 1.67 27.59 5.12
C ASP A 263 1.05 26.17 5.24
N PHE A 264 0.62 25.62 4.09
CA PHE A 264 0.00 24.31 3.90
C PHE A 264 -1.40 24.16 4.51
N ASN A 265 -2.09 25.25 4.81
CA ASN A 265 -3.50 25.22 5.18
C ASN A 265 -4.34 24.88 3.94
N TYR A 266 -5.31 23.98 4.09
CA TYR A 266 -6.32 23.70 3.07
C TYR A 266 -7.57 24.52 3.34
N ASP A 267 -7.86 25.50 2.47
CA ASP A 267 -9.08 26.31 2.57
C ASP A 267 -9.80 26.43 1.22
N VAL A 268 -11.13 26.54 1.29
CA VAL A 268 -12.05 26.60 0.16
C VAL A 268 -13.22 27.52 0.48
N SER A 269 -13.89 28.03 -0.55
CA SER A 269 -15.08 28.87 -0.41
C SER A 269 -16.18 28.28 0.49
N ALA A 270 -16.95 29.14 1.15
CA ALA A 270 -18.08 28.72 1.98
C ALA A 270 -19.15 27.97 1.16
N GLU A 271 -19.26 28.32 -0.12
CA GLU A 271 -20.08 27.67 -1.13
C GLU A 271 -19.66 26.21 -1.36
N THR A 272 -18.36 25.93 -1.46
CA THR A 272 -17.81 24.56 -1.51
C THR A 272 -18.17 23.78 -0.25
N LYS A 273 -18.00 24.40 0.93
CA LYS A 273 -18.34 23.78 2.22
C LYS A 273 -19.84 23.44 2.31
N ALA A 274 -20.71 24.33 1.84
CA ALA A 274 -22.16 24.10 1.77
C ALA A 274 -22.55 23.03 0.74
N ALA A 275 -21.92 23.01 -0.44
CA ALA A 275 -22.16 22.02 -1.48
C ALA A 275 -21.78 20.60 -1.01
N TRP A 276 -20.66 20.46 -0.30
CA TRP A 276 -20.29 19.20 0.34
C TRP A 276 -21.39 18.67 1.28
N VAL A 277 -21.89 19.51 2.20
CA VAL A 277 -22.92 19.12 3.18
C VAL A 277 -24.20 18.71 2.47
N ALA A 278 -24.65 19.50 1.49
CA ALA A 278 -25.86 19.25 0.73
C ALA A 278 -25.80 17.94 -0.09
N ASN A 279 -24.63 17.58 -0.61
CA ASN A 279 -24.46 16.40 -1.45
C ASN A 279 -24.19 15.11 -0.66
N THR A 280 -23.55 15.19 0.51
CA THR A 280 -23.07 14.00 1.26
C THR A 280 -23.83 13.71 2.55
N GLU A 281 -24.66 14.64 3.01
CA GLU A 281 -25.30 14.63 4.34
C GLU A 281 -24.30 14.61 5.51
N ARG A 282 -23.02 14.98 5.27
CA ARG A 282 -21.95 15.06 6.27
C ARG A 282 -21.54 16.50 6.53
N ASN A 283 -21.19 16.82 7.77
CA ASN A 283 -20.61 18.11 8.11
C ASN A 283 -19.28 18.32 7.37
N TRP A 284 -18.82 19.56 7.22
CA TRP A 284 -17.54 19.86 6.58
C TRP A 284 -16.34 19.43 7.43
N GLU A 285 -16.43 19.62 8.75
CA GLU A 285 -15.44 19.12 9.69
C GLU A 285 -15.73 17.68 10.11
N ASN A 286 -14.70 16.84 10.13
CA ASN A 286 -14.82 15.43 10.54
C ASN A 286 -15.31 15.32 11.99
N ALA A 287 -14.86 16.21 12.88
CA ALA A 287 -15.22 16.19 14.30
C ALA A 287 -16.72 16.41 14.54
N ASP A 288 -17.36 17.23 13.69
CA ASP A 288 -18.76 17.66 13.84
C ASP A 288 -19.77 16.61 13.36
N ASP A 289 -19.35 15.62 12.57
CA ASP A 289 -20.21 14.49 12.17
C ASP A 289 -20.78 13.75 13.41
N ALA A 290 -21.92 13.08 13.25
CA ALA A 290 -22.61 12.39 14.34
C ALA A 290 -21.70 11.45 15.17
N THR A 291 -21.96 11.35 16.47
CA THR A 291 -21.20 10.46 17.39
C THR A 291 -21.57 8.98 17.25
N THR A 292 -22.58 8.67 16.43
CA THR A 292 -23.01 7.33 16.06
C THR A 292 -22.98 7.13 14.53
N LYS A 293 -22.87 5.87 14.09
CA LYS A 293 -23.14 5.44 12.72
C LYS A 293 -24.25 4.39 12.70
N THR A 294 -25.24 4.59 11.83
CA THR A 294 -26.30 3.62 11.59
C THR A 294 -25.81 2.50 10.66
N VAL A 295 -25.94 1.24 11.08
CA VAL A 295 -25.64 0.05 10.28
C VAL A 295 -26.85 -0.88 10.27
N LYS A 296 -27.21 -1.44 9.11
CA LYS A 296 -28.29 -2.43 9.01
C LYS A 296 -27.79 -3.80 9.48
N CYS A 297 -28.54 -4.45 10.36
CA CYS A 297 -28.27 -5.81 10.80
C CYS A 297 -28.16 -6.77 9.58
N PRO A 298 -27.04 -7.48 9.37
CA PRO A 298 -26.90 -8.39 8.24
C PRO A 298 -27.99 -9.45 8.12
N ALA A 299 -28.55 -9.91 9.25
CA ALA A 299 -29.57 -10.96 9.28
C ALA A 299 -31.01 -10.44 9.11
N CYS A 300 -31.42 -9.43 9.88
CA CYS A 300 -32.81 -8.95 9.91
C CYS A 300 -33.03 -7.56 9.28
N GLN A 301 -31.98 -6.94 8.73
CA GLN A 301 -31.99 -5.66 8.00
C GLN A 301 -32.45 -4.41 8.77
N ILE A 302 -32.85 -4.56 10.04
CA ILE A 302 -33.17 -3.44 10.93
C ILE A 302 -31.95 -2.52 11.12
N PRO A 303 -32.10 -1.19 10.99
CA PRO A 303 -31.04 -0.23 11.29
C PRO A 303 -30.73 -0.21 12.79
N ILE A 304 -29.46 -0.10 13.13
CA ILE A 304 -28.94 -0.03 14.50
C ILE A 304 -27.90 1.08 14.55
N ASP A 305 -28.01 1.97 15.54
CA ASP A 305 -27.00 3.00 15.77
C ASP A 305 -25.88 2.44 16.65
N HIS A 306 -24.65 2.56 16.16
CA HIS A 306 -23.43 2.15 16.85
C HIS A 306 -22.63 3.41 17.21
N PRO A 307 -22.16 3.59 18.45
CA PRO A 307 -21.26 4.69 18.78
C PRO A 307 -19.97 4.54 17.97
N TRP A 308 -19.39 5.65 17.52
CA TRP A 308 -18.11 5.63 16.79
C TRP A 308 -16.98 5.06 17.64
N THR A 309 -16.96 5.36 18.95
CA THR A 309 -16.01 4.78 19.89
C THR A 309 -16.64 4.56 21.27
N THR A 310 -16.12 3.58 22.03
CA THR A 310 -16.35 3.43 23.48
C THR A 310 -15.13 3.85 24.32
N CYS A 311 -14.06 4.33 23.68
CA CYS A 311 -12.84 4.78 24.34
C CYS A 311 -12.95 6.18 24.97
N GLY A 312 -14.02 6.93 24.66
CA GLY A 312 -14.25 8.26 25.22
C GLY A 312 -14.82 8.23 26.64
N ALA A 313 -14.30 9.08 27.51
CA ALA A 313 -14.79 9.30 28.88
C ALA A 313 -14.64 10.78 29.26
N GLY A 314 -15.56 11.32 30.07
CA GLY A 314 -15.45 12.72 30.52
C GLY A 314 -14.14 12.96 31.27
N GLU A 315 -13.52 14.13 31.12
CA GLU A 315 -12.16 14.43 31.62
C GLU A 315 -11.98 14.12 33.11
N THR A 316 -12.97 14.45 33.94
CA THR A 316 -12.96 14.22 35.40
C THR A 316 -13.59 12.88 35.81
N SER A 317 -13.89 11.99 34.86
CA SER A 317 -14.51 10.69 35.12
C SER A 317 -13.53 9.74 35.79
N LYS A 318 -13.88 9.26 36.99
CA LYS A 318 -13.19 8.14 37.64
C LYS A 318 -13.64 6.76 37.13
N ALA A 319 -14.67 6.70 36.28
CA ALA A 319 -15.04 5.48 35.59
C ALA A 319 -14.11 5.29 34.37
N PRO A 320 -13.37 4.17 34.27
CA PRO A 320 -12.45 3.93 33.16
C PRO A 320 -13.21 3.78 31.83
N ALA A 321 -12.53 4.08 30.72
CA ALA A 321 -13.11 3.92 29.40
C ALA A 321 -13.36 2.43 29.10
N VAL A 322 -14.49 2.13 28.44
CA VAL A 322 -14.88 0.74 28.18
C VAL A 322 -13.98 0.16 27.07
N GLY A 323 -12.98 -0.63 27.49
CA GLY A 323 -12.00 -1.25 26.60
C GLY A 323 -10.74 -0.43 26.36
N GLY A 324 -10.39 0.50 27.25
CA GLY A 324 -9.11 1.25 27.15
C GLY A 324 -9.05 2.15 25.92
N LEU A 325 -7.99 2.00 25.12
CA LEU A 325 -7.88 2.59 23.77
C LEU A 325 -8.25 1.60 22.64
N VAL A 326 -8.56 0.34 22.97
CA VAL A 326 -9.00 -0.67 22.00
C VAL A 326 -10.44 -0.38 21.59
N GLY A 327 -11.36 -0.41 22.57
CA GLY A 327 -12.78 -0.10 22.43
C GLY A 327 -13.59 -1.12 21.61
N SER A 328 -14.92 -0.92 21.58
CA SER A 328 -15.88 -1.77 20.85
C SER A 328 -16.96 -1.01 20.07
N GLY A 329 -16.81 0.31 19.90
CA GLY A 329 -17.58 1.12 18.95
C GLY A 329 -17.27 0.77 17.48
N TYR A 330 -18.00 1.37 16.54
CA TYR A 330 -17.87 1.05 15.12
C TYR A 330 -16.47 1.36 14.56
N GLY A 331 -15.86 2.47 14.97
CA GLY A 331 -14.50 2.89 14.61
C GLY A 331 -13.39 2.28 15.48
N ASP A 332 -13.74 1.39 16.41
CA ASP A 332 -12.79 0.80 17.37
C ASP A 332 -12.21 -0.55 16.88
N GLY A 333 -11.21 -1.05 17.59
CA GLY A 333 -10.52 -2.31 17.29
C GLY A 333 -11.40 -3.55 17.43
N GLN A 334 -12.14 -3.66 18.53
CA GLN A 334 -12.97 -4.82 18.86
C GLN A 334 -14.46 -4.50 18.69
N PHE A 335 -14.83 -3.88 17.57
CA PHE A 335 -16.23 -3.60 17.24
C PHE A 335 -17.09 -4.86 17.40
N GLN A 336 -18.02 -4.84 18.36
CA GLN A 336 -18.95 -5.93 18.62
C GLN A 336 -20.24 -5.41 19.25
N ARG A 337 -21.39 -5.74 18.63
CA ARG A 337 -22.71 -5.33 19.13
C ARG A 337 -23.80 -6.35 18.79
N SER A 338 -24.60 -6.71 19.79
CA SER A 338 -25.78 -7.56 19.57
C SER A 338 -26.92 -6.80 18.89
N CYS A 339 -27.52 -7.38 17.85
CA CYS A 339 -28.74 -6.86 17.24
C CYS A 339 -29.90 -6.91 18.26
N PRO A 340 -30.58 -5.79 18.58
CA PRO A 340 -31.66 -5.75 19.56
C PRO A 340 -32.92 -6.51 19.12
N SER A 341 -33.09 -6.77 17.81
CA SER A 341 -34.25 -7.48 17.28
C SER A 341 -34.06 -8.99 17.16
N CYS A 342 -32.91 -9.44 16.62
CA CYS A 342 -32.69 -10.85 16.30
C CYS A 342 -31.50 -11.49 17.02
N GLY A 343 -30.87 -10.78 17.97
CA GLY A 343 -29.83 -11.30 18.86
C GLY A 343 -28.47 -11.63 18.24
N ILE A 344 -28.32 -11.53 16.91
CA ILE A 344 -27.05 -11.84 16.24
C ILE A 344 -25.96 -10.84 16.67
N GLN A 345 -24.74 -11.33 16.94
CA GLN A 345 -23.59 -10.47 17.19
C GLN A 345 -23.07 -9.91 15.86
N ILE A 346 -23.00 -8.57 15.77
CA ILE A 346 -22.49 -7.81 14.63
C ILE A 346 -21.09 -7.32 14.98
N ASP A 347 -20.14 -7.62 14.11
CA ASP A 347 -18.71 -7.30 14.23
C ASP A 347 -18.08 -7.33 12.82
N LYS A 348 -16.78 -7.06 12.74
CA LYS A 348 -16.05 -6.91 11.47
C LYS A 348 -16.05 -8.19 10.64
N GLU A 349 -15.92 -9.37 11.25
CA GLU A 349 -15.94 -10.63 10.49
C GLU A 349 -17.32 -10.94 9.91
N LEU A 350 -18.40 -10.69 10.67
CA LEU A 350 -19.76 -10.86 10.14
C LEU A 350 -20.04 -9.85 9.02
N LEU A 351 -19.58 -8.60 9.15
CA LEU A 351 -19.73 -7.58 8.11
C LEU A 351 -18.99 -7.97 6.82
N SER A 352 -17.82 -8.61 6.90
CA SER A 352 -17.14 -9.15 5.70
C SER A 352 -17.98 -10.23 5.01
N VAL A 353 -18.59 -11.16 5.76
CA VAL A 353 -19.51 -12.16 5.18
C VAL A 353 -20.76 -11.49 4.61
N ALA A 354 -21.27 -10.43 5.24
CA ALA A 354 -22.40 -9.66 4.73
C ALA A 354 -22.08 -8.98 3.38
N LYS A 355 -20.89 -8.38 3.25
CA LYS A 355 -20.36 -7.86 1.97
C LYS A 355 -20.33 -8.96 0.91
N PHE A 356 -19.74 -10.11 1.22
CA PHE A 356 -19.66 -11.25 0.30
C PHE A 356 -21.05 -11.72 -0.16
N THR A 357 -21.98 -11.94 0.77
CA THR A 357 -23.36 -12.35 0.45
C THR A 357 -24.10 -11.32 -0.42
N LYS A 358 -23.91 -10.02 -0.18
CA LYS A 358 -24.47 -8.92 -0.99
C LYS A 358 -23.93 -8.93 -2.43
N ASP A 359 -22.63 -9.15 -2.62
CA ASP A 359 -22.03 -9.27 -3.95
C ASP A 359 -22.50 -10.55 -4.67
N VAL A 360 -22.63 -11.68 -3.95
CA VAL A 360 -23.17 -12.94 -4.49
C VAL A 360 -24.62 -12.80 -4.96
N GLN A 361 -25.46 -12.09 -4.19
CA GLN A 361 -26.81 -11.74 -4.62
C GLN A 361 -26.80 -10.84 -5.86
N SER A 362 -25.88 -9.87 -5.91
CA SER A 362 -25.73 -8.95 -7.06
C SER A 362 -25.26 -9.67 -8.33
N LEU A 363 -24.38 -10.68 -8.19
CA LEU A 363 -23.97 -11.57 -9.28
C LEU A 363 -25.16 -12.34 -9.84
N VAL A 364 -25.94 -13.00 -8.99
CA VAL A 364 -27.00 -13.90 -9.46
C VAL A 364 -28.22 -13.12 -9.98
N VAL A 365 -28.60 -12.02 -9.34
CA VAL A 365 -29.80 -11.25 -9.72
C VAL A 365 -29.53 -10.25 -10.84
N ASN A 366 -28.37 -9.57 -10.81
CA ASN A 366 -28.07 -8.45 -11.71
C ASN A 366 -26.90 -8.72 -12.67
N SER A 367 -26.32 -9.93 -12.65
CA SER A 367 -25.12 -10.29 -13.41
C SER A 367 -23.91 -9.38 -13.17
N VAL A 368 -23.80 -8.79 -11.96
CA VAL A 368 -22.66 -7.96 -11.57
C VAL A 368 -21.51 -8.86 -11.14
N PRO A 369 -20.33 -8.86 -11.81
CA PRO A 369 -19.24 -9.77 -11.49
C PRO A 369 -18.71 -9.54 -10.07
N MET A 370 -18.21 -10.62 -9.46
CA MET A 370 -17.60 -10.54 -8.14
C MET A 370 -16.31 -9.69 -8.20
N PRO A 371 -16.08 -8.80 -7.24
CA PRO A 371 -14.76 -8.21 -6.96
C PRO A 371 -13.63 -9.24 -7.06
N GLY A 372 -12.50 -8.83 -7.63
CA GLY A 372 -11.33 -9.68 -7.90
C GLY A 372 -11.46 -10.62 -9.12
N THR A 373 -12.57 -10.59 -9.87
CA THR A 373 -12.75 -11.35 -11.14
C THR A 373 -12.71 -10.46 -12.40
N ILE A 374 -12.49 -9.15 -12.23
CA ILE A 374 -12.66 -8.13 -13.27
C ILE A 374 -11.37 -7.92 -14.08
N LEU A 375 -10.23 -7.72 -13.43
CA LEU A 375 -8.94 -7.47 -14.08
C LEU A 375 -8.13 -8.76 -14.26
N ASP A 376 -7.32 -8.86 -15.32
CA ASP A 376 -6.38 -9.98 -15.45
C ASP A 376 -5.43 -10.05 -14.23
N PRO A 377 -5.30 -11.20 -13.55
CA PRO A 377 -4.57 -11.29 -12.29
C PRO A 377 -3.06 -11.09 -12.42
N ILE A 378 -2.49 -11.06 -13.64
CA ILE A 378 -1.06 -10.87 -13.91
C ILE A 378 -0.80 -9.52 -14.60
N LYS A 379 -1.50 -9.24 -15.70
CA LYS A 379 -1.35 -8.01 -16.48
C LYS A 379 -2.06 -6.81 -15.85
N GLY A 380 -3.15 -7.01 -15.10
CA GLY A 380 -3.94 -5.95 -14.48
C GLY A 380 -4.89 -5.21 -15.42
N ASN A 381 -5.05 -5.66 -16.67
CA ASN A 381 -5.89 -5.01 -17.68
C ASN A 381 -7.31 -5.64 -17.76
N PRO A 382 -8.32 -4.88 -18.22
CA PRO A 382 -9.62 -5.43 -18.59
C PRO A 382 -9.55 -6.10 -19.98
N GLU A 383 -9.12 -7.36 -20.00
CA GLU A 383 -9.03 -8.19 -21.22
C GLU A 383 -10.39 -8.87 -21.48
N PRO A 384 -11.02 -8.72 -22.68
CA PRO A 384 -12.36 -9.26 -22.95
C PRO A 384 -12.49 -10.76 -22.67
N VAL A 385 -13.60 -11.15 -22.06
CA VAL A 385 -13.94 -12.57 -21.86
C VAL A 385 -14.32 -13.18 -23.23
N PRO A 386 -13.70 -14.29 -23.66
CA PRO A 386 -14.04 -14.90 -24.94
C PRO A 386 -15.48 -15.44 -24.96
N ALA A 387 -16.28 -14.99 -25.93
CA ALA A 387 -17.64 -15.48 -26.18
C ALA A 387 -17.70 -16.81 -26.97
N ASP A 388 -16.57 -17.45 -27.27
CA ASP A 388 -16.52 -18.66 -28.09
C ASP A 388 -16.73 -19.93 -27.26
N ASN A 389 -17.83 -20.63 -27.50
CA ASN A 389 -18.15 -21.95 -26.91
C ASN A 389 -17.10 -23.04 -27.20
N ARG A 390 -16.16 -22.82 -28.13
CA ARG A 390 -15.01 -23.72 -28.41
C ARG A 390 -13.83 -23.51 -27.48
N VAL A 391 -13.77 -22.42 -26.72
CA VAL A 391 -12.77 -22.21 -25.66
C VAL A 391 -13.40 -22.71 -24.36
N PRO A 392 -13.14 -23.96 -23.92
CA PRO A 392 -13.66 -24.41 -22.65
C PRO A 392 -13.00 -23.57 -21.55
N VAL A 393 -13.83 -22.95 -20.71
CA VAL A 393 -13.43 -22.39 -19.42
C VAL A 393 -12.47 -21.19 -19.51
N PHE A 394 -13.03 -19.99 -19.49
CA PHE A 394 -12.22 -18.82 -19.18
C PHE A 394 -11.90 -18.78 -17.66
N PRO A 395 -10.62 -18.81 -17.23
CA PRO A 395 -10.30 -19.01 -15.80
C PRO A 395 -10.68 -17.84 -14.89
N ARG A 396 -10.70 -16.60 -15.42
CA ARG A 396 -10.96 -15.40 -14.61
C ARG A 396 -12.39 -15.33 -14.08
N THR A 397 -13.35 -15.78 -14.88
CA THR A 397 -14.78 -15.84 -14.51
C THR A 397 -15.19 -17.17 -13.86
N PHE A 398 -14.25 -18.09 -13.59
CA PHE A 398 -14.52 -19.32 -12.84
C PHE A 398 -15.16 -19.06 -11.46
N PRO A 399 -14.71 -18.10 -10.64
CA PRO A 399 -15.31 -17.87 -9.32
C PRO A 399 -16.78 -17.47 -9.42
N ASN A 400 -17.15 -16.64 -10.41
CA ASN A 400 -18.54 -16.26 -10.68
C ASN A 400 -19.40 -17.50 -10.99
N ARG A 401 -18.96 -18.36 -11.93
CA ARG A 401 -19.68 -19.60 -12.28
C ARG A 401 -19.80 -20.55 -11.10
N MET A 402 -18.72 -20.73 -10.32
CA MET A 402 -18.70 -21.57 -9.12
C MET A 402 -19.73 -21.09 -8.09
N ILE A 403 -19.75 -19.79 -7.80
CA ILE A 403 -20.70 -19.18 -6.87
C ILE A 403 -22.14 -19.34 -7.35
N ALA A 404 -22.43 -18.89 -8.57
CA ALA A 404 -23.78 -18.86 -9.11
C ALA A 404 -24.39 -20.25 -9.29
N ARG A 405 -23.58 -21.26 -9.64
CA ARG A 405 -24.06 -22.63 -9.94
C ARG A 405 -24.03 -23.60 -8.75
N LYS A 406 -23.20 -23.36 -7.72
CA LYS A 406 -23.01 -24.31 -6.61
C LYS A 406 -23.16 -23.73 -5.21
N LEU A 407 -22.70 -22.50 -4.96
CA LEU A 407 -22.57 -22.01 -3.59
C LEU A 407 -23.70 -21.07 -3.13
N LEU A 408 -24.49 -20.49 -4.04
CA LEU A 408 -25.53 -19.49 -3.74
C LEU A 408 -26.38 -19.81 -2.49
N ALA A 409 -27.01 -21.00 -2.47
CA ALA A 409 -27.92 -21.38 -1.40
C ALA A 409 -27.21 -21.58 -0.05
N GLN A 410 -25.95 -22.05 -0.07
CA GLN A 410 -25.12 -22.22 1.11
C GLN A 410 -24.68 -20.86 1.66
N ILE A 411 -24.17 -19.97 0.79
CA ILE A 411 -23.69 -18.62 1.15
C ILE A 411 -24.82 -17.78 1.74
N VAL A 412 -25.97 -17.67 1.05
CA VAL A 412 -27.15 -16.96 1.56
C VAL A 412 -27.69 -17.62 2.83
N GLY A 413 -27.40 -18.90 3.04
CA GLY A 413 -27.71 -19.63 4.26
C GLY A 413 -26.82 -19.33 5.47
N LEU A 414 -25.64 -18.72 5.30
CA LEU A 414 -24.68 -18.48 6.39
C LEU A 414 -25.19 -17.48 7.43
N ILE A 415 -25.84 -16.39 7.00
CA ILE A 415 -26.27 -15.30 7.87
C ILE A 415 -27.72 -15.52 8.29
N ARG A 416 -27.92 -16.10 9.48
CA ARG A 416 -29.25 -16.31 10.08
C ARG A 416 -29.23 -16.04 11.60
N PRO A 417 -30.35 -15.60 12.20
CA PRO A 417 -30.46 -15.49 13.66
C PRO A 417 -30.17 -16.84 14.36
N GLY A 418 -29.52 -16.79 15.52
CA GLY A 418 -29.25 -17.98 16.35
C GLY A 418 -28.10 -18.89 15.90
N VAL A 419 -27.37 -18.56 14.83
CA VAL A 419 -26.20 -19.33 14.38
C VAL A 419 -24.99 -19.07 15.29
N ALA A 420 -24.44 -20.14 15.88
CA ALA A 420 -23.20 -20.13 16.66
C ALA A 420 -22.35 -21.38 16.31
N PRO A 421 -21.02 -21.26 16.11
CA PRO A 421 -20.23 -20.02 16.06
C PRO A 421 -20.65 -19.11 14.90
N ARG A 422 -20.26 -17.83 15.01
CA ARG A 422 -20.60 -16.79 14.01
C ARG A 422 -19.95 -17.14 12.66
N PRO A 423 -20.61 -16.90 11.51
CA PRO A 423 -19.97 -17.10 10.22
C PRO A 423 -18.89 -16.04 9.99
N THR A 424 -17.77 -16.47 9.43
CA THR A 424 -16.63 -15.65 9.01
C THR A 424 -16.28 -15.97 7.55
N ILE A 425 -15.37 -15.22 6.95
CA ILE A 425 -14.88 -15.53 5.59
C ILE A 425 -14.11 -16.86 5.53
N GLU A 426 -13.65 -17.41 6.67
CA GLU A 426 -13.13 -18.78 6.74
C GLU A 426 -14.20 -19.82 6.38
N ASN A 427 -15.46 -19.61 6.79
CA ASN A 427 -16.55 -20.52 6.40
C ASN A 427 -16.83 -20.43 4.89
N VAL A 428 -16.69 -19.24 4.30
CA VAL A 428 -16.78 -19.06 2.83
C VAL A 428 -15.63 -19.77 2.12
N ARG A 429 -14.40 -19.67 2.66
CA ARG A 429 -13.23 -20.43 2.16
C ARG A 429 -13.50 -21.93 2.19
N ASP A 430 -14.02 -22.46 3.29
CA ASP A 430 -14.23 -23.90 3.47
C ASP A 430 -15.26 -24.46 2.48
N LEU A 431 -16.38 -23.75 2.26
CA LEU A 431 -17.37 -24.10 1.22
C LEU A 431 -16.76 -24.08 -0.19
N ILE A 432 -15.90 -23.10 -0.48
CA ILE A 432 -15.17 -23.04 -1.75
C ILE A 432 -14.20 -24.23 -1.86
N GLU A 433 -13.45 -24.55 -0.81
CA GLU A 433 -12.51 -25.68 -0.81
C GLU A 433 -13.21 -27.03 -0.98
N GLU A 434 -14.39 -27.22 -0.43
CA GLU A 434 -15.23 -28.41 -0.66
C GLU A 434 -15.54 -28.58 -2.16
N VAL A 435 -16.05 -27.52 -2.82
CA VAL A 435 -16.32 -27.51 -4.26
C VAL A 435 -15.05 -27.69 -5.11
N LEU A 436 -13.91 -27.14 -4.69
CA LEU A 436 -12.62 -27.32 -5.36
C LEU A 436 -12.06 -28.75 -5.25
N ARG A 437 -12.56 -29.56 -4.30
CA ARG A 437 -12.18 -30.97 -4.10
C ARG A 437 -13.13 -31.92 -4.84
N ASP A 438 -14.38 -31.55 -5.09
CA ASP A 438 -15.34 -32.36 -5.85
C ASP A 438 -15.19 -32.22 -7.38
N GLY A 439 -14.53 -33.20 -8.00
CA GLY A 439 -14.37 -33.29 -9.45
C GLY A 439 -15.68 -33.44 -10.25
N THR A 440 -16.81 -33.75 -9.60
CA THR A 440 -18.16 -33.74 -10.21
C THR A 440 -18.72 -32.33 -10.26
N ALA A 441 -18.77 -31.62 -9.13
CA ALA A 441 -19.16 -30.21 -9.09
C ALA A 441 -18.33 -29.35 -10.04
N LEU A 442 -17.01 -29.55 -10.11
CA LEU A 442 -16.13 -28.83 -11.04
C LEU A 442 -16.52 -29.04 -12.51
N ARG A 443 -16.85 -30.28 -12.90
CA ARG A 443 -17.27 -30.60 -14.27
C ARG A 443 -18.59 -29.89 -14.63
N GLU A 444 -19.52 -29.84 -13.68
CA GLU A 444 -20.83 -29.20 -13.84
C GLU A 444 -20.77 -27.66 -13.83
N ILE A 445 -19.88 -27.06 -13.03
CA ILE A 445 -19.59 -25.61 -13.07
C ILE A 445 -19.17 -25.18 -14.47
N GLU A 446 -18.38 -26.00 -15.16
CA GLU A 446 -17.88 -25.73 -16.50
C GLU A 446 -18.79 -26.24 -17.64
N GLY A 447 -19.91 -26.89 -17.31
CA GLY A 447 -20.85 -27.42 -18.30
C GLY A 447 -20.33 -28.60 -19.13
N LEU A 448 -19.32 -29.32 -18.63
CA LEU A 448 -18.69 -30.44 -19.34
C LEU A 448 -19.52 -31.74 -19.18
N PRO A 449 -19.62 -32.59 -20.21
CA PRO A 449 -20.43 -33.80 -20.14
C PRO A 449 -19.77 -34.90 -19.30
N PRO A 450 -20.54 -35.85 -18.70
CA PRO A 450 -20.00 -36.85 -17.77
C PRO A 450 -18.92 -37.80 -18.31
N SER A 451 -18.78 -37.89 -19.64
CA SER A 451 -17.72 -38.63 -20.33
C SER A 451 -16.33 -38.01 -20.17
N TYR A 452 -16.23 -36.72 -19.82
CA TYR A 452 -14.98 -36.13 -19.35
C TYR A 452 -14.73 -36.60 -17.92
N GLY A 453 -13.51 -37.07 -17.67
CA GLY A 453 -13.08 -37.56 -16.35
C GLY A 453 -13.19 -36.51 -15.24
N ARG A 454 -12.90 -36.90 -13.99
CA ARG A 454 -13.00 -36.00 -12.82
C ARG A 454 -12.32 -34.65 -13.10
N GLY A 455 -13.11 -33.57 -13.01
CA GLY A 455 -12.61 -32.22 -13.24
C GLY A 455 -11.50 -31.84 -12.27
N ARG A 456 -10.57 -31.00 -12.72
CA ARG A 456 -9.51 -30.41 -11.88
C ARG A 456 -9.40 -28.92 -12.19
N VAL A 457 -9.40 -28.09 -11.16
CA VAL A 457 -9.20 -26.64 -11.33
C VAL A 457 -7.75 -26.34 -11.69
N GLY A 458 -7.55 -25.71 -12.85
CA GLY A 458 -6.25 -25.24 -13.31
C GLY A 458 -5.67 -24.13 -12.44
N THR A 459 -4.35 -23.97 -12.45
CA THR A 459 -3.63 -23.00 -11.61
C THR A 459 -4.13 -21.56 -11.77
N ALA A 460 -4.46 -21.15 -13.01
CA ALA A 460 -5.02 -19.82 -13.29
C ALA A 460 -6.35 -19.57 -12.57
N ALA A 461 -7.29 -20.53 -12.61
CA ALA A 461 -8.57 -20.40 -11.91
C ALA A 461 -8.38 -20.37 -10.38
N LYS A 462 -7.41 -21.13 -9.83
CA LYS A 462 -7.04 -21.04 -8.39
C LYS A 462 -6.49 -19.67 -8.00
N ILE A 463 -5.72 -19.01 -8.88
CA ILE A 463 -5.27 -17.62 -8.68
C ILE A 463 -6.49 -16.67 -8.65
N CYS A 464 -7.45 -16.85 -9.56
CA CYS A 464 -8.64 -16.01 -9.63
C CYS A 464 -9.55 -16.17 -8.40
N VAL A 465 -9.71 -17.39 -7.87
CA VAL A 465 -10.41 -17.64 -6.59
C VAL A 465 -9.72 -16.90 -5.45
N ARG A 466 -8.38 -16.96 -5.33
CA ARG A 466 -7.65 -16.20 -4.30
C ARG A 466 -7.79 -14.69 -4.48
N LYS A 467 -7.72 -14.17 -5.71
CA LYS A 467 -7.88 -12.73 -5.98
C LYS A 467 -9.28 -12.24 -5.61
N MET A 468 -10.33 -13.02 -5.91
CA MET A 468 -11.69 -12.75 -5.41
C MET A 468 -11.73 -12.73 -3.88
N MET A 469 -11.25 -13.79 -3.21
CA MET A 469 -11.26 -13.88 -1.74
C MET A 469 -10.48 -12.73 -1.06
N SER A 470 -9.41 -12.22 -1.69
CA SER A 470 -8.64 -11.09 -1.17
C SER A 470 -9.43 -9.78 -1.05
N ARG A 471 -10.61 -9.66 -1.68
CA ARG A 471 -11.50 -8.50 -1.56
C ARG A 471 -12.39 -8.52 -0.32
N TYR A 472 -12.42 -9.65 0.40
CA TYR A 472 -13.26 -9.89 1.59
C TYR A 472 -12.43 -10.26 2.81
N TRP A 473 -11.19 -10.74 2.60
CA TRP A 473 -10.24 -10.95 3.69
C TRP A 473 -9.91 -9.62 4.34
N GLU A 474 -10.19 -9.50 5.64
CA GLU A 474 -9.91 -8.28 6.42
C GLU A 474 -10.49 -6.99 5.81
N ASN A 475 -11.61 -7.11 5.07
CA ASN A 475 -12.23 -5.96 4.41
C ASN A 475 -13.76 -6.13 4.26
N PHE A 476 -14.50 -5.36 5.05
CA PHE A 476 -15.97 -5.24 4.97
C PHE A 476 -16.46 -3.95 4.29
N SER A 477 -15.55 -3.03 3.93
CA SER A 477 -15.90 -1.81 3.17
C SER A 477 -16.35 -2.18 1.75
N PRO A 478 -17.09 -1.32 1.02
CA PRO A 478 -17.49 -1.63 -0.36
C PRO A 478 -16.31 -1.70 -1.35
N PHE A 479 -15.14 -1.18 -0.98
CA PHE A 479 -13.97 -1.05 -1.82
C PHE A 479 -13.15 -2.35 -1.94
N ALA A 480 -12.29 -2.40 -2.94
CA ALA A 480 -11.37 -3.48 -3.24
C ALA A 480 -10.17 -3.58 -2.25
N LEU A 481 -10.01 -2.58 -1.37
CA LEU A 481 -8.92 -2.40 -0.41
C LEU A 481 -9.48 -2.01 0.99
N ASP A 482 -8.76 -2.36 2.06
CA ASP A 482 -8.95 -1.74 3.38
C ASP A 482 -8.35 -0.33 3.36
N LEU A 483 -9.20 0.66 3.08
CA LEU A 483 -8.78 2.07 2.97
C LEU A 483 -8.26 2.65 4.30
N SER A 484 -8.74 2.16 5.45
CA SER A 484 -8.27 2.64 6.76
C SER A 484 -6.84 2.19 6.99
N GLY A 485 -6.55 0.90 6.79
CA GLY A 485 -5.19 0.40 6.85
C GLY A 485 -4.26 1.05 5.82
N ALA A 486 -4.76 1.34 4.61
CA ALA A 486 -3.99 2.01 3.56
C ALA A 486 -3.60 3.44 3.96
N VAL A 487 -4.54 4.26 4.45
CA VAL A 487 -4.26 5.62 4.95
C VAL A 487 -3.24 5.59 6.08
N MET A 488 -3.35 4.66 7.04
CA MET A 488 -2.37 4.52 8.12
C MET A 488 -0.96 4.24 7.59
N ARG A 489 -0.83 3.38 6.56
CA ARG A 489 0.46 3.09 5.90
C ARG A 489 0.98 4.28 5.11
N GLN A 490 0.16 4.91 4.27
CA GLN A 490 0.57 6.09 3.49
C GLN A 490 0.97 7.27 4.40
N GLY A 491 0.37 7.41 5.59
CA GLY A 491 0.82 8.37 6.61
C GLY A 491 2.27 8.20 7.08
N VAL A 492 2.86 7.00 6.96
CA VAL A 492 4.29 6.74 7.21
C VAL A 492 5.16 7.36 6.12
N PHE A 493 4.71 7.28 4.86
CA PHE A 493 5.37 7.94 3.74
C PHE A 493 5.28 9.46 3.90
N THR A 494 4.07 9.98 4.13
CA THR A 494 3.79 11.41 4.39
C THR A 494 4.70 11.99 5.47
N GLY A 495 4.78 11.34 6.64
CA GLY A 495 5.64 11.79 7.74
C GLY A 495 7.14 11.78 7.39
N LYS A 496 7.62 10.80 6.62
CA LYS A 496 9.01 10.78 6.12
C LYS A 496 9.28 11.91 5.11
N MET A 497 8.34 12.20 4.21
CA MET A 497 8.47 13.28 3.22
C MET A 497 8.48 14.66 3.89
N TYR A 498 7.64 14.85 4.90
CA TYR A 498 7.62 16.04 5.76
C TYR A 498 8.94 16.20 6.54
N GLN A 499 9.42 15.14 7.21
CA GLN A 499 10.68 15.17 7.97
C GLN A 499 11.92 15.48 7.11
N ILE A 500 11.97 14.95 5.89
CA ILE A 500 13.05 15.24 4.92
C ILE A 500 13.06 16.72 4.49
N ASP A 501 11.89 17.36 4.48
CA ASP A 501 11.73 18.80 4.32
C ASP A 501 12.18 19.38 2.95
N TRP A 502 11.83 18.70 1.86
CA TRP A 502 12.26 19.14 0.51
C TRP A 502 11.59 20.41 0.00
N LEU A 503 10.41 20.83 0.49
CA LEU A 503 9.77 22.04 -0.01
C LEU A 503 10.56 23.29 0.35
N HIS A 504 11.04 23.38 1.59
CA HIS A 504 11.87 24.48 2.09
C HIS A 504 13.35 24.37 1.64
N SER A 505 13.70 23.38 0.82
CA SER A 505 15.04 23.27 0.25
C SER A 505 15.23 24.30 -0.88
N PRO A 506 16.32 25.10 -0.88
CA PRO A 506 16.63 25.99 -1.99
C PRO A 506 16.96 25.25 -3.30
N ALA A 507 17.07 23.92 -3.27
CA ALA A 507 17.25 23.06 -4.43
C ALA A 507 16.01 22.17 -4.71
N CYS A 508 14.81 22.57 -4.27
CA CYS A 508 13.60 21.75 -4.37
C CYS A 508 13.21 21.42 -5.82
N ARG A 509 13.34 22.37 -6.76
CA ARG A 509 13.05 22.17 -8.19
C ARG A 509 14.04 21.20 -8.83
N GLU A 510 15.34 21.37 -8.60
CA GLU A 510 16.38 20.45 -9.04
C GLU A 510 16.18 19.05 -8.44
N THR A 511 15.68 18.98 -7.20
CA THR A 511 15.31 17.72 -6.54
C THR A 511 14.20 17.01 -7.29
N MET A 512 13.14 17.72 -7.69
CA MET A 512 12.07 17.14 -8.51
C MET A 512 12.60 16.67 -9.88
N VAL A 513 13.46 17.44 -10.55
CA VAL A 513 14.10 17.04 -11.82
C VAL A 513 14.89 15.74 -11.67
N ARG A 514 15.69 15.62 -10.60
CA ARG A 514 16.46 14.39 -10.32
C ARG A 514 15.57 13.18 -10.12
N LEU A 515 14.51 13.31 -9.30
CA LEU A 515 13.66 12.18 -8.95
C LEU A 515 12.75 11.72 -10.09
N VAL A 516 12.31 12.62 -10.97
CA VAL A 516 11.59 12.25 -12.20
C VAL A 516 12.50 11.42 -13.12
N LYS A 517 13.74 11.85 -13.38
CA LYS A 517 14.72 11.07 -14.18
C LYS A 517 15.05 9.73 -13.52
N LYS A 518 15.12 9.67 -12.18
CA LYS A 518 15.35 8.44 -11.42
C LYS A 518 14.16 7.47 -11.50
N TYR A 519 12.93 8.00 -11.51
CA TYR A 519 11.69 7.25 -11.70
C TYR A 519 11.57 6.64 -13.10
N GLU A 520 11.89 7.37 -14.17
CA GLU A 520 11.93 6.81 -15.54
C GLU A 520 12.88 5.61 -15.65
N ARG A 521 14.07 5.73 -15.03
CA ARG A 521 15.05 4.65 -14.92
C ARG A 521 14.53 3.47 -14.10
N PHE A 522 13.81 3.72 -13.02
CA PHE A 522 13.22 2.71 -12.16
C PHE A 522 12.13 1.90 -12.90
N ILE A 523 11.24 2.54 -13.65
CA ILE A 523 10.26 1.85 -14.50
C ILE A 523 10.97 1.08 -15.64
N SER A 524 12.02 1.65 -16.22
CA SER A 524 12.86 0.94 -17.21
C SER A 524 13.53 -0.30 -16.63
N LEU A 525 13.94 -0.27 -15.35
CA LEU A 525 14.49 -1.42 -14.64
C LEU A 525 13.42 -2.49 -14.37
N MET A 526 12.18 -2.10 -14.04
CA MET A 526 11.05 -3.05 -13.93
C MET A 526 10.73 -3.74 -15.26
N ALA A 527 10.70 -2.97 -16.36
CA ALA A 527 10.38 -3.48 -17.70
C ALA A 527 11.32 -4.62 -18.12
N GLU A 528 12.61 -4.46 -17.86
CA GLU A 528 13.66 -5.46 -18.15
C GLU A 528 13.69 -6.64 -17.17
N ASN A 529 13.07 -6.50 -15.99
CA ASN A 529 13.08 -7.50 -14.93
C ASN A 529 11.64 -7.89 -14.49
N PRO A 530 10.76 -8.33 -15.40
CA PRO A 530 9.31 -8.47 -15.17
C PRO A 530 8.92 -9.55 -14.14
N THR A 531 9.88 -10.33 -13.65
CA THR A 531 9.74 -11.37 -12.62
C THR A 531 10.29 -10.96 -11.25
N ARG A 532 10.95 -9.80 -11.14
CA ARG A 532 11.64 -9.31 -9.94
C ARG A 532 10.96 -8.06 -9.37
N THR A 533 10.73 -8.04 -8.07
CA THR A 533 10.14 -6.88 -7.39
C THR A 533 11.20 -5.80 -7.21
N CYS A 534 10.99 -4.63 -7.82
CA CYS A 534 11.79 -3.43 -7.59
C CYS A 534 11.22 -2.68 -6.39
N VAL A 535 12.07 -2.17 -5.49
CA VAL A 535 11.65 -1.37 -4.31
C VAL A 535 12.12 0.07 -4.47
N PRO A 536 11.22 1.07 -4.36
CA PRO A 536 11.58 2.47 -4.55
C PRO A 536 12.41 3.00 -3.38
N THR A 537 13.19 4.03 -3.67
CA THR A 537 13.69 5.00 -2.67
C THR A 537 12.66 6.12 -2.53
N LEU A 538 12.63 6.86 -1.42
CA LEU A 538 11.57 7.86 -1.16
C LEU A 538 11.40 8.90 -2.29
N ASP A 539 12.48 9.28 -2.95
CA ASP A 539 12.47 10.17 -4.12
C ASP A 539 11.78 9.53 -5.33
N VAL A 540 12.11 8.27 -5.64
CA VAL A 540 11.45 7.47 -6.69
C VAL A 540 9.97 7.25 -6.39
N ASP A 541 9.63 6.97 -5.13
CA ASP A 541 8.26 6.68 -4.71
C ASP A 541 7.38 7.93 -4.79
N LEU A 542 7.90 9.12 -4.45
CA LEU A 542 7.19 10.39 -4.64
C LEU A 542 6.75 10.56 -6.10
N ALA A 543 7.66 10.42 -7.07
CA ALA A 543 7.31 10.49 -8.49
C ALA A 543 6.34 9.39 -8.92
N TRP A 544 6.50 8.18 -8.38
CA TRP A 544 5.64 7.04 -8.71
C TRP A 544 4.21 7.25 -8.20
N HIS A 545 4.05 7.70 -6.95
CA HIS A 545 2.77 8.09 -6.36
C HIS A 545 2.15 9.26 -7.13
N THR A 546 2.92 10.31 -7.45
CA THR A 546 2.44 11.43 -8.30
C THR A 546 1.89 10.92 -9.64
N HIS A 547 2.52 9.90 -10.24
CA HIS A 547 2.00 9.30 -11.47
C HIS A 547 0.69 8.53 -11.24
N GLN A 548 0.60 7.71 -10.18
CA GLN A 548 -0.61 6.93 -9.88
C GLN A 548 -1.84 7.82 -9.66
N LEU A 549 -1.62 9.05 -9.16
CA LEU A 549 -2.64 10.09 -9.00
C LEU A 549 -3.13 10.69 -10.35
N SER A 550 -2.56 10.27 -11.48
CA SER A 550 -3.07 10.43 -12.86
C SER A 550 -3.31 9.05 -13.49
N PRO A 551 -4.41 8.33 -13.16
CA PRO A 551 -4.54 6.89 -13.41
C PRO A 551 -4.47 6.49 -14.88
N SER A 552 -5.07 7.30 -15.77
CA SER A 552 -5.07 7.05 -17.22
C SER A 552 -3.70 7.29 -17.87
N ALA A 553 -2.92 8.27 -17.39
CA ALA A 553 -1.54 8.46 -17.81
C ALA A 553 -0.68 7.29 -17.32
N TYR A 554 -0.75 6.97 -16.04
CA TYR A 554 0.01 5.87 -15.43
C TYR A 554 -0.28 4.50 -16.05
N TYR A 555 -1.55 4.21 -16.34
CA TYR A 555 -1.96 2.99 -17.04
C TYR A 555 -1.33 2.91 -18.44
N ARG A 556 -1.46 3.96 -19.27
CA ARG A 556 -0.85 4.02 -20.61
C ARG A 556 0.68 3.91 -20.53
N TYR A 557 1.32 4.67 -19.64
CA TYR A 557 2.77 4.70 -19.46
C TYR A 557 3.36 3.33 -19.09
N THR A 558 2.75 2.65 -18.11
CA THR A 558 3.25 1.36 -17.60
C THR A 558 2.93 0.19 -18.51
N THR A 559 1.73 0.13 -19.08
CA THR A 559 1.36 -0.94 -20.02
C THR A 559 2.21 -0.89 -21.30
N ALA A 560 2.46 0.30 -21.85
CA ALA A 560 3.30 0.48 -23.03
C ALA A 560 4.77 0.08 -22.80
N ARG A 561 5.31 0.26 -21.58
CA ARG A 561 6.71 -0.04 -21.24
C ARG A 561 6.95 -1.44 -20.68
N THR A 562 5.99 -2.00 -19.95
CA THR A 562 6.18 -3.24 -19.16
C THR A 562 5.25 -4.39 -19.56
N THR A 563 4.31 -4.17 -20.48
CA THR A 563 3.17 -5.06 -20.83
C THR A 563 2.18 -5.33 -19.70
N LYS A 564 2.34 -4.67 -18.54
CA LYS A 564 1.48 -4.79 -17.37
C LYS A 564 1.05 -3.40 -16.89
N PHE A 565 -0.14 -3.31 -16.33
CA PHE A 565 -0.49 -2.20 -15.46
C PHE A 565 0.21 -2.46 -14.12
N ILE A 566 1.31 -1.75 -13.83
CA ILE A 566 2.13 -2.05 -12.66
C ILE A 566 1.36 -1.66 -11.39
N ASP A 567 1.19 -2.62 -10.47
CA ASP A 567 0.54 -2.37 -9.18
C ASP A 567 1.53 -1.77 -8.18
N HIS A 568 1.00 -1.07 -7.17
CA HIS A 568 1.76 -0.67 -5.98
C HIS A 568 1.25 -1.53 -4.82
N ASP A 569 2.01 -2.56 -4.45
CA ASP A 569 1.59 -3.51 -3.42
C ASP A 569 1.67 -2.83 -2.03
N ASP A 570 0.53 -2.36 -1.53
CA ASP A 570 0.41 -1.61 -0.25
C ASP A 570 0.65 -2.45 1.02
N LYS A 571 0.85 -3.78 0.89
CA LYS A 571 1.33 -4.68 1.95
C LYS A 571 2.43 -5.62 1.43
N ILE A 572 3.67 -5.45 1.90
CA ILE A 572 4.81 -6.34 1.65
C ILE A 572 5.43 -6.76 2.98
N ASP A 573 5.70 -8.05 3.15
CA ASP A 573 6.46 -8.56 4.30
C ASP A 573 7.82 -7.86 4.45
N GLU A 574 8.11 -7.34 5.65
CA GLU A 574 9.29 -6.51 5.95
C GLU A 574 10.62 -7.16 5.53
N ASP A 575 10.75 -8.47 5.73
CA ASP A 575 11.94 -9.20 5.32
C ASP A 575 12.01 -9.24 3.79
N LYS A 576 10.94 -9.67 3.11
CA LYS A 576 10.89 -9.70 1.64
C LYS A 576 11.20 -8.32 1.03
N LEU A 577 10.66 -7.23 1.58
CA LEU A 577 10.91 -5.86 1.15
C LEU A 577 12.42 -5.53 1.18
N SER A 578 13.09 -5.86 2.28
CA SER A 578 14.53 -5.62 2.47
C SER A 578 15.40 -6.38 1.44
N ASP A 579 15.02 -7.62 1.08
CA ASP A 579 15.75 -8.40 0.05
C ASP A 579 15.53 -7.85 -1.36
N CYS A 580 14.30 -7.45 -1.68
CA CYS A 580 13.96 -6.83 -2.96
C CYS A 580 14.64 -5.46 -3.11
N PHE A 581 14.76 -4.67 -2.04
CA PHE A 581 15.55 -3.43 -2.02
C PHE A 581 17.03 -3.68 -2.27
N ALA A 582 17.64 -4.64 -1.58
CA ALA A 582 19.04 -5.01 -1.77
C ALA A 582 19.33 -5.44 -3.23
N TRP A 583 18.42 -6.18 -3.86
CA TRP A 583 18.50 -6.51 -5.28
C TRP A 583 18.30 -5.29 -6.19
N THR A 584 17.37 -4.38 -5.86
CA THR A 584 17.11 -3.16 -6.64
C THR A 584 18.34 -2.25 -6.66
N VAL A 585 18.97 -2.01 -5.49
CA VAL A 585 20.25 -1.29 -5.35
C VAL A 585 21.29 -1.91 -6.29
N LYS A 586 21.47 -3.24 -6.21
CA LYS A 586 22.44 -3.98 -7.02
C LYS A 586 22.23 -3.81 -8.53
N ALA A 587 20.98 -3.96 -8.98
CA ALA A 587 20.61 -3.96 -10.39
C ALA A 587 20.69 -2.55 -10.99
N TYR A 588 20.20 -1.54 -10.26
CA TYR A 588 20.28 -0.14 -10.68
C TYR A 588 21.74 0.33 -10.79
N GLN A 589 22.59 0.04 -9.80
CA GLN A 589 24.02 0.38 -9.85
C GLN A 589 24.74 -0.29 -11.01
N ALA A 590 24.47 -1.58 -11.28
CA ALA A 590 25.07 -2.30 -12.40
C ALA A 590 24.63 -1.75 -13.77
N LYS A 591 23.43 -1.18 -13.89
CA LYS A 591 22.90 -0.66 -15.15
C LYS A 591 23.30 0.79 -15.43
N TYR A 592 23.29 1.64 -14.40
CA TYR A 592 23.45 3.09 -14.56
C TYR A 592 24.77 3.64 -14.02
N SER A 593 25.64 2.80 -13.43
CA SER A 593 26.95 3.16 -12.87
C SER A 593 26.94 4.30 -11.83
N VAL A 594 25.78 4.55 -11.22
CA VAL A 594 25.56 5.52 -10.14
C VAL A 594 24.86 4.85 -8.96
N VAL A 595 25.02 5.38 -7.76
CA VAL A 595 24.34 4.88 -6.55
C VAL A 595 22.80 4.99 -6.69
N TYR A 596 22.08 4.04 -6.08
CA TYR A 596 20.61 4.03 -6.09
C TYR A 596 20.01 4.72 -4.86
N SER A 597 20.48 4.33 -3.67
CA SER A 597 20.22 5.07 -2.43
C SER A 597 21.44 5.92 -2.13
N GLU A 598 21.23 7.21 -1.85
CA GLU A 598 22.27 8.17 -1.49
C GLU A 598 22.37 8.36 0.03
N CYS A 599 21.29 8.09 0.77
CA CYS A 599 21.27 8.14 2.25
C CYS A 599 22.45 7.38 2.88
N THR A 600 23.18 8.04 3.79
CA THR A 600 24.38 7.49 4.46
C THR A 600 24.12 6.73 5.76
N CYS A 601 22.86 6.40 6.08
CA CYS A 601 22.52 5.61 7.28
C CYS A 601 23.23 4.25 7.30
N TRP A 602 23.36 3.67 8.50
CA TRP A 602 24.09 2.41 8.71
C TRP A 602 23.55 1.29 7.81
N TYR A 603 22.22 1.21 7.63
CA TYR A 603 21.56 0.22 6.78
C TYR A 603 21.90 0.43 5.30
N CYS A 604 21.74 1.65 4.78
CA CYS A 604 21.99 1.95 3.37
C CYS A 604 23.47 1.76 2.99
N GLU A 605 24.41 2.19 3.84
CA GLU A 605 25.85 1.91 3.67
C GLU A 605 26.14 0.40 3.70
N THR A 606 25.47 -0.35 4.59
CA THR A 606 25.61 -1.81 4.69
C THR A 606 25.10 -2.50 3.42
N ILE A 607 23.92 -2.14 2.92
CA ILE A 607 23.35 -2.72 1.70
C ILE A 607 24.21 -2.39 0.49
N ARG A 608 24.66 -1.14 0.31
CA ARG A 608 25.62 -0.76 -0.76
C ARG A 608 26.91 -1.58 -0.66
N SER A 609 27.50 -1.66 0.53
CA SER A 609 28.76 -2.40 0.76
C SER A 609 28.63 -3.91 0.54
N ALA A 610 27.48 -4.50 0.88
CA ALA A 610 27.25 -5.94 0.78
C ALA A 610 27.22 -6.46 -0.66
N GLN A 611 26.89 -5.62 -1.66
CA GLN A 611 26.82 -6.05 -3.06
C GLN A 611 28.21 -6.25 -3.71
N VAL A 612 29.26 -5.64 -3.16
CA VAL A 612 30.63 -5.72 -3.71
C VAL A 612 31.18 -7.14 -3.58
N ASN A 613 31.22 -7.86 -4.69
CA ASN A 613 31.75 -9.22 -4.78
C ASN A 613 33.28 -9.24 -4.58
N THR A 614 33.76 -10.01 -3.61
CA THR A 614 35.16 -10.09 -3.21
C THR A 614 36.10 -10.42 -4.39
N VAL A 615 35.68 -11.31 -5.29
CA VAL A 615 36.50 -11.74 -6.44
C VAL A 615 36.60 -10.64 -7.50
N SER A 616 35.46 -10.05 -7.90
CA SER A 616 35.42 -8.95 -8.88
C SER A 616 36.19 -7.71 -8.42
N ARG A 617 36.23 -7.46 -7.11
CA ARG A 617 37.03 -6.38 -6.50
C ARG A 617 38.54 -6.64 -6.57
N VAL A 618 39.00 -7.86 -6.29
CA VAL A 618 40.43 -8.22 -6.40
C VAL A 618 40.95 -8.07 -7.83
N LEU A 619 40.07 -8.17 -8.83
CA LEU A 619 40.37 -7.96 -10.24
C LEU A 619 40.14 -6.51 -10.73
N GLY A 620 39.65 -5.58 -9.89
CA GLY A 620 39.35 -4.20 -10.27
C GLY A 620 38.11 -4.00 -11.16
N VAL A 621 37.28 -5.04 -11.32
CA VAL A 621 36.14 -5.08 -12.28
C VAL A 621 34.77 -4.98 -11.60
N SER A 622 34.69 -4.37 -10.41
CA SER A 622 33.40 -4.15 -9.73
C SER A 622 32.90 -2.72 -9.95
N ASP A 623 32.00 -2.53 -10.91
CA ASP A 623 31.41 -1.21 -11.20
C ASP A 623 30.55 -0.70 -10.01
N GLN A 624 30.09 -1.60 -9.14
CA GLN A 624 29.42 -1.28 -7.89
C GLN A 624 30.36 -0.66 -6.85
N ASP A 625 31.59 -1.17 -6.72
CA ASP A 625 32.61 -0.57 -5.84
C ASP A 625 33.02 0.79 -6.39
N LYS A 626 33.24 0.92 -7.71
CA LYS A 626 33.54 2.20 -8.38
C LYS A 626 32.44 3.25 -8.17
N ALA A 627 31.16 2.88 -8.32
CA ALA A 627 30.05 3.81 -8.12
C ALA A 627 29.95 4.28 -6.65
N ALA A 628 30.14 3.38 -5.70
CA ALA A 628 30.14 3.71 -4.27
C ALA A 628 31.39 4.54 -3.87
N GLU A 629 32.56 4.23 -4.43
CA GLU A 629 33.79 5.00 -4.22
C GLU A 629 33.67 6.41 -4.81
N SER A 630 33.13 6.56 -6.02
CA SER A 630 32.88 7.86 -6.66
C SER A 630 31.93 8.73 -5.83
N PHE A 631 30.84 8.15 -5.30
CA PHE A 631 29.90 8.86 -4.43
C PHE A 631 30.54 9.38 -3.13
N HIS A 632 31.44 8.61 -2.51
CA HIS A 632 32.18 9.05 -1.32
C HIS A 632 33.34 10.02 -1.66
N ALA A 633 34.05 9.81 -2.76
CA ALA A 633 35.21 10.61 -3.16
C ALA A 633 34.85 11.98 -3.76
N SER A 634 33.66 12.11 -4.36
CA SER A 634 33.12 13.38 -4.86
C SER A 634 32.59 14.31 -3.77
N GLY A 635 32.54 13.86 -2.51
CA GLY A 635 31.95 14.61 -1.40
C GLY A 635 30.42 14.56 -1.31
N GLN A 636 29.72 14.04 -2.34
CA GLN A 636 28.26 13.95 -2.37
C GLN A 636 27.67 13.23 -1.15
N ALA A 637 28.32 12.18 -0.67
CA ALA A 637 27.92 11.47 0.55
C ALA A 637 27.80 12.36 1.79
N GLN A 638 28.59 13.44 1.90
CA GLN A 638 28.52 14.38 3.04
C GLN A 638 27.27 15.27 3.01
N LEU A 639 26.65 15.43 1.83
CA LEU A 639 25.41 16.17 1.63
C LEU A 639 24.15 15.31 1.82
N CYS A 640 24.33 14.01 2.10
CA CYS A 640 23.25 13.03 2.22
C CYS A 640 23.20 12.40 3.63
N PRO A 641 22.94 13.18 4.70
CA PRO A 641 22.89 12.66 6.07
C PRO A 641 21.65 11.77 6.30
N PRO A 642 21.68 10.85 7.27
CA PRO A 642 20.64 9.82 7.46
C PRO A 642 19.20 10.34 7.63
N ASP A 643 19.05 11.50 8.27
CA ASP A 643 17.81 12.14 8.70
C ASP A 643 17.13 13.00 7.61
N LYS A 644 17.90 13.50 6.64
CA LYS A 644 17.41 14.40 5.56
C LYS A 644 17.58 13.81 4.15
N SER A 645 17.76 12.49 4.02
CA SER A 645 18.02 11.82 2.74
C SER A 645 16.99 10.77 2.36
N ALA A 646 16.71 10.65 1.06
CA ALA A 646 15.93 9.54 0.51
C ALA A 646 16.63 8.18 0.75
N HIS A 647 16.10 7.41 1.68
CA HIS A 647 16.39 5.97 1.85
C HIS A 647 15.31 5.08 1.24
N ILE A 648 15.28 3.81 1.62
CA ILE A 648 14.22 2.85 1.26
C ILE A 648 12.83 3.42 1.59
N SER A 649 11.89 3.35 0.63
CA SER A 649 10.49 3.52 0.96
C SER A 649 9.93 2.20 1.49
N SER A 650 9.30 2.28 2.66
CA SER A 650 8.89 1.12 3.46
C SER A 650 7.53 1.32 4.14
N HIS A 651 6.74 2.26 3.64
CA HIS A 651 5.41 2.55 4.17
C HIS A 651 4.45 1.35 4.02
N ASN A 652 4.67 0.51 3.01
CA ASN A 652 3.97 -0.76 2.79
C ASN A 652 4.55 -1.95 3.57
N ALA A 653 5.57 -1.76 4.41
CA ALA A 653 6.15 -2.84 5.21
C ALA A 653 5.13 -3.31 6.27
N VAL A 654 4.91 -4.62 6.30
CA VAL A 654 4.05 -5.28 7.31
C VAL A 654 4.73 -6.55 7.82
N ARG A 655 4.30 -7.01 9.00
CA ARG A 655 4.65 -8.34 9.52
C ARG A 655 3.60 -9.36 9.06
N ALA A 656 4.02 -10.53 8.61
CA ALA A 656 3.11 -11.67 8.54
C ALA A 656 2.52 -11.95 9.94
N ALA A 657 1.19 -12.13 10.03
CA ALA A 657 0.55 -12.58 11.26
C ALA A 657 1.13 -13.95 11.72
N PRO A 658 1.29 -14.19 13.03
CA PRO A 658 1.76 -15.47 13.53
C PRO A 658 0.80 -16.60 13.14
N ASP A 659 1.34 -17.65 12.52
CA ASP A 659 0.59 -18.85 12.12
C ASP A 659 0.30 -19.70 13.37
N VAL A 660 -0.95 -20.17 13.50
CA VAL A 660 -1.39 -21.10 14.55
C VAL A 660 -0.56 -22.41 14.52
N SER A 661 0.07 -22.74 13.39
CA SER A 661 1.03 -23.84 13.30
C SER A 661 2.43 -23.49 13.83
N SER A 662 2.70 -23.86 15.09
CA SER A 662 3.98 -23.62 15.79
C SER A 662 5.24 -24.10 15.04
N ALA A 663 5.11 -25.01 14.07
CA ALA A 663 6.21 -25.46 13.23
C ALA A 663 6.63 -24.42 12.18
N ARG A 664 5.67 -23.75 11.51
CA ARG A 664 5.99 -22.69 10.54
C ARG A 664 6.48 -21.43 11.21
N GLU A 665 5.86 -21.05 12.32
CA GLU A 665 6.29 -19.91 13.12
C GLU A 665 7.77 -20.03 13.54
N ARG A 666 8.18 -21.19 14.07
CA ARG A 666 9.60 -21.46 14.40
C ARG A 666 10.54 -21.34 13.19
N LEU A 667 10.12 -21.81 12.00
CA LEU A 667 10.93 -21.70 10.78
C LEU A 667 11.05 -20.25 10.31
N THR A 668 9.96 -19.48 10.34
CA THR A 668 9.96 -18.04 10.01
C THR A 668 10.84 -17.25 10.98
N ALA A 669 10.71 -17.49 12.28
CA ALA A 669 11.54 -16.86 13.31
C ALA A 669 13.03 -17.18 13.12
N TYR A 670 13.38 -18.44 12.83
CA TYR A 670 14.76 -18.84 12.54
C TYR A 670 15.32 -18.20 11.26
N ALA A 671 14.52 -18.14 10.19
CA ALA A 671 14.91 -17.50 8.94
C ALA A 671 15.18 -15.99 9.13
N ARG A 672 14.32 -15.30 9.89
CA ARG A 672 14.49 -13.90 10.27
C ARG A 672 15.76 -13.71 11.11
N ASP A 673 15.95 -14.49 12.17
CA ASP A 673 17.17 -14.42 13.00
C ASP A 673 18.46 -14.63 12.18
N ARG A 674 18.48 -15.60 11.28
CA ARG A 674 19.61 -15.82 10.35
C ARG A 674 19.87 -14.61 9.47
N LYS A 675 18.82 -13.93 8.99
CA LYS A 675 18.92 -12.74 8.15
C LYS A 675 19.48 -11.53 8.90
N TYR A 676 19.01 -11.29 10.12
CA TYR A 676 19.53 -10.21 10.96
C TYR A 676 21.01 -10.46 11.30
N ARG A 677 21.41 -11.69 11.65
CA ARG A 677 22.84 -12.07 11.76
C ARG A 677 23.64 -11.80 10.47
N GLN A 678 23.06 -12.05 9.30
CA GLN A 678 23.74 -11.80 8.03
C GLN A 678 23.90 -10.30 7.74
N LEU A 679 22.90 -9.48 8.13
CA LEU A 679 22.96 -8.03 8.03
C LEU A 679 24.04 -7.46 8.96
N GLU A 680 24.12 -7.95 10.19
CA GLU A 680 25.17 -7.57 11.16
C GLU A 680 26.59 -7.90 10.67
N LEU A 681 26.81 -9.12 10.19
CA LEU A 681 28.07 -9.52 9.57
C LEU A 681 28.44 -8.67 8.35
N ASN A 682 27.46 -8.04 7.68
CA ASN A 682 27.70 -7.13 6.57
C ASN A 682 27.98 -5.71 7.05
N TYR A 683 27.30 -5.24 8.11
CA TYR A 683 27.58 -3.95 8.74
C TYR A 683 29.01 -3.91 9.31
N GLU A 684 29.45 -4.95 10.02
CA GLU A 684 30.84 -5.03 10.49
C GLU A 684 31.86 -4.95 9.34
N LYS A 685 31.58 -5.63 8.22
CA LYS A 685 32.44 -5.55 7.02
C LYS A 685 32.41 -4.16 6.41
N ALA A 686 31.26 -3.49 6.37
CA ALA A 686 31.13 -2.12 5.89
C ALA A 686 31.91 -1.15 6.78
N ARG A 687 31.76 -1.25 8.10
CA ARG A 687 32.48 -0.46 9.11
C ARG A 687 33.99 -0.60 8.96
N ARG A 688 34.51 -1.84 8.94
CA ARG A 688 35.95 -2.12 8.73
C ARG A 688 36.48 -1.63 7.37
N ARG A 689 35.63 -1.52 6.33
CA ARG A 689 36.00 -0.94 5.02
C ARG A 689 36.00 0.58 5.03
N ALA A 690 35.07 1.21 5.75
CA ALA A 690 35.02 2.65 5.95
C ALA A 690 36.20 3.14 6.79
N GLU A 691 36.50 2.45 7.91
CA GLU A 691 37.65 2.73 8.80
C GLU A 691 38.97 2.74 8.00
N LYS A 692 39.20 1.74 7.14
CA LYS A 692 40.36 1.65 6.25
C LYS A 692 40.47 2.78 5.21
N LYS A 693 39.38 3.51 4.97
CA LYS A 693 39.29 4.65 4.05
C LYS A 693 39.10 5.98 4.82
N GLY A 694 39.42 6.02 6.11
CA GLY A 694 39.32 7.23 6.94
C GLY A 694 37.90 7.69 7.25
N ARG A 695 36.87 6.84 7.05
CA ARG A 695 35.46 7.16 7.24
C ARG A 695 34.88 6.40 8.43
N LYS A 696 33.92 7.02 9.13
CA LYS A 696 33.15 6.39 10.22
C LYS A 696 31.72 6.10 9.72
N LEU A 697 31.22 4.89 9.94
CA LEU A 697 29.81 4.55 9.69
C LEU A 697 28.94 5.01 10.87
N PRO A 698 27.67 5.43 10.64
CA PRO A 698 26.74 5.73 11.73
C PRO A 698 26.47 4.51 12.63
N PRO A 699 26.12 4.71 13.91
CA PRO A 699 25.70 3.64 14.80
C PRO A 699 24.31 3.09 14.43
N ARG A 700 23.90 1.99 15.09
CA ARG A 700 22.64 1.26 14.83
C ARG A 700 21.47 1.77 15.70
N ASP A 701 21.53 3.03 16.09
CA ASP A 701 20.62 3.63 17.07
C ASP A 701 19.48 4.37 16.35
N GLU A 702 18.78 3.65 15.46
CA GLU A 702 17.68 4.21 14.69
C GLU A 702 16.40 4.28 15.54
N TYR A 703 16.00 5.50 15.90
CA TYR A 703 14.75 5.80 16.59
C TYR A 703 13.81 6.56 15.65
N TYR A 704 12.52 6.27 15.76
CA TYR A 704 11.46 7.01 15.09
C TYR A 704 10.61 7.74 16.14
N ASP A 705 10.55 9.07 16.08
CA ASP A 705 9.64 9.83 16.94
C ASP A 705 8.19 9.73 16.42
N HIS A 706 7.27 9.43 17.32
CA HIS A 706 5.83 9.49 17.06
C HIS A 706 5.15 10.21 18.21
N TRP A 707 4.82 11.49 18.00
CA TRP A 707 4.26 12.41 19.00
C TRP A 707 5.08 12.59 20.29
N GLY A 708 6.40 12.70 20.17
CA GLY A 708 7.32 12.97 21.27
C GLY A 708 7.71 11.74 22.10
N TYR A 709 7.41 10.53 21.60
CA TYR A 709 8.00 9.29 22.09
C TYR A 709 8.81 8.59 20.99
N SER A 710 10.04 8.23 21.33
CA SER A 710 11.01 7.64 20.40
C SER A 710 10.93 6.11 20.41
N TYR A 711 10.36 5.52 19.35
CA TYR A 711 10.28 4.09 19.14
C TYR A 711 11.56 3.57 18.47
N PHE A 712 12.26 2.62 19.10
CA PHE A 712 13.47 2.03 18.52
C PHE A 712 13.15 1.15 17.30
N MET A 713 13.45 1.62 16.09
CA MET A 713 13.30 0.85 14.85
C MET A 713 14.67 0.38 14.39
N TYR A 714 15.00 -0.91 14.61
CA TYR A 714 16.33 -1.45 14.29
C TYR A 714 16.82 -1.14 12.87
N SER A 715 15.93 -1.01 11.88
CA SER A 715 16.29 -0.70 10.49
C SER A 715 15.12 -0.04 9.75
N PRO A 716 15.33 0.77 8.70
CA PRO A 716 14.27 1.61 8.14
C PRO A 716 13.28 0.83 7.26
N PHE A 717 13.50 -0.48 7.04
CA PHE A 717 12.59 -1.37 6.32
C PHE A 717 11.51 -2.03 7.20
N ILE A 718 11.63 -1.92 8.53
CA ILE A 718 10.71 -2.51 9.50
C ILE A 718 9.38 -1.75 9.50
N TYR A 719 8.27 -2.44 9.76
CA TYR A 719 6.95 -1.79 9.88
C TYR A 719 6.92 -0.82 11.09
N PRO A 720 6.05 0.21 11.08
CA PRO A 720 6.02 1.19 12.17
C PRO A 720 5.57 0.57 13.49
N MET A 721 6.48 0.52 14.47
CA MET A 721 6.24 -0.16 15.75
C MET A 721 5.25 0.54 16.67
N TYR A 722 4.98 1.83 16.46
CA TYR A 722 3.98 2.57 17.21
C TYR A 722 2.55 2.11 16.90
N PHE A 723 2.34 1.41 15.78
CA PHE A 723 1.04 0.81 15.51
C PHE A 723 0.65 -0.15 16.62
N THR A 724 -0.47 0.13 17.28
CA THR A 724 -0.92 -0.57 18.49
C THR A 724 -1.97 -1.62 18.12
N PRO A 725 -1.66 -2.94 18.24
CA PRO A 725 -2.57 -4.00 17.83
C PRO A 725 -3.94 -3.89 18.49
N GLY A 726 -5.00 -4.04 17.70
CA GLY A 726 -6.39 -3.92 18.14
C GLY A 726 -6.84 -2.49 18.44
N MET A 727 -6.18 -1.44 17.92
CA MET A 727 -6.66 -0.05 18.10
C MET A 727 -7.58 0.43 16.97
N TYR A 728 -7.45 -0.17 15.77
CA TYR A 728 -7.90 0.38 14.48
C TYR A 728 -9.28 -0.09 14.02
N TYR A 729 -9.97 0.75 13.27
CA TYR A 729 -11.25 0.44 12.61
C TYR A 729 -11.20 -0.76 11.64
N GLY A 730 -10.12 -0.90 10.87
CA GLY A 730 -9.87 -2.06 10.05
C GLY A 730 -9.31 -3.25 10.84
N TRP A 731 -8.35 -3.94 10.22
CA TRP A 731 -7.39 -4.83 10.89
C TRP A 731 -6.07 -4.08 11.11
N ASP A 732 -5.12 -4.67 11.84
CA ASP A 732 -3.89 -3.98 12.22
C ASP A 732 -3.07 -3.55 10.98
N PRO A 733 -2.77 -2.24 10.81
CA PRO A 733 -2.17 -1.72 9.58
C PRO A 733 -0.74 -2.20 9.36
N GLY A 734 -0.03 -2.56 10.44
CA GLY A 734 1.31 -3.15 10.42
C GLY A 734 1.35 -4.67 10.19
N TYR A 735 0.21 -5.33 9.99
CA TYR A 735 0.14 -6.78 9.77
C TYR A 735 -0.53 -7.17 8.46
N ALA A 736 -0.11 -8.31 7.91
CA ALA A 736 -0.81 -9.03 6.85
C ALA A 736 -1.60 -10.20 7.43
N GLY A 737 -2.90 -10.26 7.13
CA GLY A 737 -3.77 -11.37 7.53
C GLY A 737 -3.27 -12.74 7.11
N GLY A 738 -3.31 -13.68 8.06
CA GLY A 738 -2.76 -15.04 7.92
C GLY A 738 -3.57 -16.01 7.05
N GLY A 739 -4.68 -15.56 6.46
CA GLY A 739 -5.47 -16.40 5.56
C GLY A 739 -4.72 -16.73 4.27
N CYS A 740 -4.93 -17.92 3.71
CA CYS A 740 -4.29 -18.40 2.47
C CYS A 740 -4.68 -17.62 1.17
N GLY A 741 -5.43 -16.52 1.31
CA GLY A 741 -5.72 -15.52 0.28
C GLY A 741 -5.56 -14.06 0.73
N GLY A 742 -5.03 -13.81 1.94
CA GLY A 742 -4.70 -12.46 2.41
C GLY A 742 -3.52 -11.86 1.62
N GLY A 743 -3.57 -10.56 1.33
CA GLY A 743 -2.65 -9.89 0.39
C GLY A 743 -1.15 -10.00 0.71
N GLY A 744 -0.77 -10.27 1.97
CA GLY A 744 0.63 -10.48 2.38
C GLY A 744 1.04 -11.93 2.61
N GLY A 745 0.20 -12.91 2.28
CA GLY A 745 0.48 -14.35 2.43
C GLY A 745 1.58 -14.88 1.49
N CYS A 746 2.83 -14.46 1.69
CA CYS A 746 4.01 -14.89 0.94
C CYS A 746 4.47 -16.32 1.29
N GLY A 747 3.54 -17.27 1.29
CA GLY A 747 3.72 -18.65 1.78
C GLY A 747 3.06 -19.74 0.92
N GLY A 748 2.85 -19.50 -0.38
CA GLY A 748 2.25 -20.53 -1.24
C GLY A 748 1.79 -20.07 -2.63
N GLY A 749 2.71 -19.63 -3.51
CA GLY A 749 2.46 -19.54 -4.96
C GLY A 749 1.21 -18.76 -5.39
N GLY A 750 0.82 -17.73 -4.62
CA GLY A 750 -0.55 -17.22 -4.65
C GLY A 750 -0.76 -15.74 -4.38
N GLY A 751 0.30 -14.94 -4.26
CA GLY A 751 0.17 -13.48 -4.34
C GLY A 751 -0.42 -13.10 -5.69
N GLY A 752 -1.35 -12.14 -5.71
CA GLY A 752 -1.86 -11.57 -6.96
C GLY A 752 -0.68 -11.03 -7.76
N GLY A 753 -0.62 -11.31 -9.07
CA GLY A 753 0.51 -10.97 -9.93
C GLY A 753 0.57 -9.48 -10.30
N GLY A 754 0.40 -8.60 -9.32
CA GLY A 754 0.38 -7.13 -9.44
C GLY A 754 1.77 -6.54 -9.51
N GLY A 755 2.53 -6.70 -8.42
CA GLY A 755 3.96 -6.52 -8.44
C GLY A 755 4.66 -7.50 -9.41
N CYS A 756 5.81 -7.10 -9.93
CA CYS A 756 6.69 -7.97 -10.71
C CYS A 756 7.19 -9.14 -9.83
N GLY A 757 6.43 -10.23 -9.82
CA GLY A 757 6.66 -11.37 -8.93
C GLY A 757 6.13 -12.66 -9.54
N GLY A 758 6.88 -13.23 -10.48
CA GLY A 758 6.47 -14.39 -11.26
C GLY A 758 7.62 -15.35 -11.53
N GLY A 759 7.85 -16.29 -10.61
CA GLY A 759 8.65 -17.50 -10.84
C GLY A 759 10.15 -17.42 -10.59
N GLY A 760 10.63 -18.32 -9.73
CA GLY A 760 11.94 -18.96 -9.90
C GLY A 760 13.11 -18.45 -9.05
N SER A 761 13.34 -19.13 -7.91
CA SER A 761 14.71 -19.40 -7.43
C SER A 761 14.69 -20.72 -6.66
N GLY A 762 15.38 -21.73 -7.18
CA GLY A 762 15.40 -23.08 -6.62
C GLY A 762 16.31 -23.20 -5.39
N GLY A 763 15.86 -24.03 -4.44
CA GLY A 763 16.59 -24.46 -3.24
C GLY A 763 15.72 -25.52 -2.57
N GLY A 764 16.19 -26.77 -2.51
CA GLY A 764 15.31 -27.93 -2.29
C GLY A 764 14.93 -28.19 -0.82
N GLY A 765 13.86 -28.97 -0.65
CA GLY A 765 13.51 -29.64 0.61
C GLY A 765 12.14 -29.26 1.19
N GLY A 766 11.23 -30.23 1.27
CA GLY A 766 9.96 -30.11 2.04
C GLY A 766 8.69 -30.01 1.20
N GLY A 767 8.23 -31.15 0.66
CA GLY A 767 6.89 -31.23 0.05
C GLY A 767 5.79 -31.16 1.10
N GLY A 768 4.92 -30.14 1.02
CA GLY A 768 3.80 -29.94 1.94
C GLY A 768 2.45 -30.27 1.34
N GLY A 769 1.94 -31.48 1.61
CA GLY A 769 0.49 -31.75 1.67
C GLY A 769 -0.32 -31.63 0.36
N CYS A 770 0.02 -32.39 -0.69
CA CYS A 770 -0.89 -32.60 -1.81
C CYS A 770 -1.06 -34.09 -2.15
N GLY A 771 -2.22 -34.66 -1.77
CA GLY A 771 -2.71 -35.95 -2.25
C GLY A 771 -2.15 -37.20 -1.53
N GLY A 772 -2.75 -37.56 -0.40
CA GLY A 772 -2.69 -38.94 0.13
C GLY A 772 -3.85 -39.75 -0.42
N GLY A 773 -3.62 -40.52 -1.50
CA GLY A 773 -4.61 -41.47 -2.01
C GLY A 773 -4.67 -42.72 -1.14
N GLY A 774 -5.87 -43.24 -0.87
CA GLY A 774 -6.04 -44.47 -0.11
C GLY A 774 -5.57 -45.71 -0.86
N GLY A 775 -4.83 -46.57 -0.18
CA GLY A 775 -4.59 -47.96 -0.59
C GLY A 775 -5.37 -48.90 0.33
N GLY A 776 -6.32 -49.65 -0.21
CA GLY A 776 -6.95 -50.77 0.50
C GLY A 776 -5.99 -51.94 0.64
N GLY A 777 -6.20 -52.77 1.66
CA GLY A 777 -5.30 -53.89 1.98
C GLY A 777 -5.42 -55.10 1.04
N GLY A 778 -4.52 -56.06 1.26
CA GLY A 778 -4.48 -57.33 0.53
C GLY A 778 -3.24 -58.16 0.89
N CYS A 779 -3.35 -58.87 2.01
CA CYS A 779 -2.48 -59.97 2.49
C CYS A 779 -0.98 -59.67 2.66
#